data_AF-A0A352SHC2-F1
#
_entry.id   AF-A0A352SHC2-F1
#
_cell.length_a   1.000
_cell.length_b   1.000
_cell.length_c   1.000
_cell.angle_alpha   90.00
_cell.angle_beta   90.00
_cell.angle_gamma   90.00
#
_symmetry.space_group_name_H-M   'P 1'
#
loop_
_entity.id
_entity.type
_entity.pdbx_description
1 polymer ?
#
loop_
_entity_poly.entity_id
_entity_poly.type
_entity_poly.pdbx_seq_one_letter_code
_entity_poly.pdbx_strand_id
1 'polypeptide(L)'
;MRTRKKIWFLYSLIPIVIAIVVGIGVYTRAFGMFSPKEPYVKGEPDSIALDSVTDEGKNWIGEMGTGAKPAISDVPTCEGKKGTKDNSFVILEIVADKAQQQMGYLAMDENETKPLDILQYGIDTAAEQKRSYVPGSSSIMGQDNLKEIGQWFCNWKYSVYKIGKKAEKESIPYTEIAKLYNVEITSNDLEKAGVSTEAFDEQLQKGKTQKFNREVYDVPALIKKYPDFFEKDSDKNTIRKPAKEDINNWSVKKKTEVVTEAEEEIYKKTGYLVAVEPGKGEFGFASESDASNFIFTKMGTDADRWIYVEKEEDLPEGVLERYTNRTAQIGQYGFWNNETNIGWTDSTSELYNYDNNQNGKEASALTGMMLKLSDNSNLTSKYVKSPQETKDVYTFSYYGLKNNNVLKRQLFHFTTQEAYDNFHMQVICMTPSELNAIGKKDTKEKVDMIERADMFYLGSYDSETNNIANVYKLYYKYVENQKDYQYDSSKVAEFMDEDLDWNLCFKLIYRLCNNKNLPLVMTNRLGNLEKYGTADVKMYQSKKTPNVTRKATLNNLAKLYIIASQFDLTAKKEEDESYIRTFYDDILMTGKLEQIVLNDTAKTDAKTPADNTGYYVRPKTIETDDLTEKQKCYYLWNPLTFYPEADEMDALWSTDSQCNINVDKFVSYGYNRSYFDVNDASNIFTSSKMGMKAKGSDGEHGNVAIPQNANNENYSTLLGNTENADVLNVAMDTAFQIMNNRPETVNNLVVKALKQAKKYVKLADDSVLIDYSSDRSYTSETSYLKVQIHDNNNTEDGLVTKISLKNESGETAPGSNLILYTTKDMTTACEKTTYSGKTGYQVKTSAPLIAYIPYSIKDWAKGYNIIEFETVGRTYSERKKKTIMGSPVTSQITIGERTLFSLE
;
A
#
# COMPACT_ATOMS: atom_id res chain seq x y z
N MET A 1 32.48 -89.78 5.47
CA MET A 1 33.24 -88.73 6.18
C MET A 1 33.23 -87.46 5.34
N ARG A 2 32.42 -86.46 5.73
CA ARG A 2 32.33 -85.14 5.08
C ARG A 2 32.47 -84.09 6.18
N THR A 3 33.52 -83.28 6.13
CA THR A 3 33.83 -82.18 7.07
C THR A 3 34.11 -80.96 6.20
N ARG A 4 33.19 -79.98 6.09
CA ARG A 4 32.96 -78.79 6.95
C ARG A 4 34.22 -77.95 7.22
N LYS A 5 34.22 -76.71 6.68
CA LYS A 5 34.59 -75.42 7.30
C LYS A 5 34.11 -74.27 6.37
N LYS A 6 32.95 -73.66 6.65
CA LYS A 6 32.74 -72.36 7.32
C LYS A 6 33.32 -71.15 6.55
N ILE A 7 32.43 -70.49 5.82
CA ILE A 7 32.50 -69.14 5.23
C ILE A 7 32.22 -68.14 6.35
N TRP A 8 33.18 -67.30 6.70
CA TRP A 8 33.03 -66.13 7.59
C TRP A 8 34.06 -65.09 7.14
N PHE A 9 33.70 -64.21 6.19
CA PHE A 9 34.37 -62.92 5.90
C PHE A 9 33.56 -62.19 4.81
N LEU A 10 32.40 -61.60 5.17
CA LEU A 10 31.65 -60.74 4.23
C LEU A 10 30.75 -59.70 4.91
N TYR A 11 30.99 -59.37 6.19
CA TYR A 11 30.18 -58.39 6.94
C TYR A 11 30.93 -57.12 7.39
N SER A 12 32.15 -56.88 6.92
CA SER A 12 32.92 -55.66 7.23
C SER A 12 33.13 -54.71 6.04
N LEU A 13 32.66 -55.05 4.84
CA LEU A 13 32.86 -54.24 3.62
C LEU A 13 31.68 -53.31 3.27
N ILE A 14 30.47 -53.58 3.78
CA ILE A 14 29.27 -52.79 3.45
C ILE A 14 29.29 -51.39 4.13
N PRO A 15 29.73 -51.22 5.39
CA PRO A 15 29.85 -49.89 5.99
C PRO A 15 30.96 -49.05 5.34
N ILE A 16 32.04 -49.68 4.87
CA ILE A 16 33.17 -49.00 4.22
C ILE A 16 32.80 -48.57 2.80
N VAL A 17 32.03 -49.37 2.06
CA VAL A 17 31.53 -48.96 0.73
C VAL A 17 30.47 -47.87 0.85
N ILE A 18 29.61 -47.85 1.88
CA ILE A 18 28.66 -46.74 2.09
C ILE A 18 29.39 -45.48 2.58
N ALA A 19 30.41 -45.58 3.44
CA ALA A 19 31.25 -44.43 3.81
C ALA A 19 32.09 -43.90 2.63
N ILE A 20 32.51 -44.77 1.70
CA ILE A 20 33.19 -44.37 0.46
C ILE A 20 32.19 -43.84 -0.57
N VAL A 21 30.94 -44.31 -0.64
CA VAL A 21 29.92 -43.80 -1.58
C VAL A 21 29.27 -42.50 -1.08
N VAL A 22 29.09 -42.33 0.23
CA VAL A 22 28.68 -41.06 0.85
C VAL A 22 29.87 -40.08 0.91
N GLY A 23 31.08 -40.59 1.18
CA GLY A 23 32.32 -39.81 1.10
C GLY A 23 32.64 -39.34 -0.33
N ILE A 24 32.42 -40.18 -1.36
CA ILE A 24 32.55 -39.81 -2.78
C ILE A 24 31.36 -38.97 -3.24
N GLY A 25 30.14 -39.15 -2.71
CA GLY A 25 29.00 -38.26 -3.00
C GLY A 25 29.19 -36.84 -2.47
N VAL A 26 29.96 -36.67 -1.39
CA VAL A 26 30.42 -35.36 -0.90
C VAL A 26 31.71 -34.90 -1.63
N TYR A 27 32.54 -35.83 -2.12
CA TYR A 27 33.76 -35.53 -2.90
C TYR A 27 33.60 -35.43 -4.43
N THR A 28 32.42 -35.68 -5.01
CA THR A 28 32.16 -35.40 -6.44
C THR A 28 31.96 -33.92 -6.74
N ARG A 29 32.13 -33.03 -5.74
CA ARG A 29 32.56 -31.64 -5.93
C ARG A 29 34.04 -31.52 -6.33
N ALA A 30 34.69 -32.58 -6.80
CA ALA A 30 36.02 -32.52 -7.41
C ALA A 30 35.99 -31.96 -8.85
N PHE A 31 35.43 -30.76 -9.02
CA PHE A 31 35.97 -29.81 -9.98
C PHE A 31 37.14 -29.14 -9.28
N GLY A 32 38.32 -29.09 -9.93
CA GLY A 32 39.58 -28.66 -9.31
C GLY A 32 39.40 -27.45 -8.39
N MET A 33 39.92 -27.56 -7.16
CA MET A 33 39.84 -26.53 -6.12
C MET A 33 40.05 -25.15 -6.75
N PHE A 34 38.97 -24.39 -6.82
CA PHE A 34 39.01 -23.02 -7.26
C PHE A 34 39.74 -22.23 -6.16
N SER A 35 41.01 -21.95 -6.39
CA SER A 35 41.77 -20.97 -5.61
C SER A 35 41.99 -19.81 -6.58
N PRO A 36 41.21 -18.73 -6.48
CA PRO A 36 41.36 -17.63 -7.40
C PRO A 36 42.74 -17.02 -7.23
N LYS A 37 43.54 -17.00 -8.29
CA LYS A 37 44.82 -16.28 -8.34
C LYS A 37 44.71 -15.18 -9.37
N GLU A 38 43.96 -14.13 -9.05
CA GLU A 38 43.70 -12.98 -9.93
C GLU A 38 43.18 -11.74 -9.16
N PRO A 39 43.30 -10.52 -9.71
CA PRO A 39 43.51 -9.32 -8.91
C PRO A 39 42.31 -8.88 -8.10
N TYR A 40 41.07 -9.36 -8.29
CA TYR A 40 39.88 -8.80 -7.64
C TYR A 40 39.32 -9.59 -6.45
N VAL A 41 39.67 -10.86 -6.31
CA VAL A 41 39.08 -11.75 -5.29
C VAL A 41 40.19 -12.43 -4.48
N LYS A 42 39.85 -12.92 -3.29
CA LYS A 42 40.78 -13.64 -2.40
C LYS A 42 40.07 -14.75 -1.64
N GLY A 43 40.84 -15.72 -1.16
CA GLY A 43 40.31 -16.83 -0.35
C GLY A 43 39.63 -17.91 -1.19
N GLU A 44 39.08 -18.91 -0.51
CA GLU A 44 38.30 -19.96 -1.15
C GLU A 44 36.82 -19.52 -1.28
N PRO A 45 36.10 -20.02 -2.29
CA PRO A 45 34.66 -19.87 -2.39
C PRO A 45 33.91 -20.38 -1.18
N ASP A 46 32.86 -19.65 -0.81
CA ASP A 46 31.92 -20.07 0.21
C ASP A 46 30.58 -20.42 -0.43
N SER A 47 30.05 -21.61 -0.12
CA SER A 47 28.68 -21.97 -0.48
C SER A 47 27.70 -21.16 0.35
N ILE A 48 26.68 -20.59 -0.29
CA ILE A 48 25.60 -19.90 0.43
C ILE A 48 24.62 -20.96 0.92
N ALA A 49 24.36 -20.96 2.23
CA ALA A 49 23.44 -21.89 2.83
C ALA A 49 21.99 -21.53 2.44
N LEU A 50 21.31 -22.44 1.72
CA LEU A 50 19.93 -22.26 1.24
C LEU A 50 18.89 -22.15 2.37
N ASP A 51 19.25 -22.52 3.60
CA ASP A 51 18.46 -22.47 4.82
C ASP A 51 18.61 -21.15 5.59
N SER A 52 19.29 -20.15 5.01
CA SER A 52 19.53 -18.84 5.62
C SER A 52 18.34 -17.87 5.56
N VAL A 53 17.24 -18.25 4.90
CA VAL A 53 15.99 -17.48 4.84
C VAL A 53 14.99 -18.05 5.83
N THR A 54 14.40 -17.20 6.67
CA THR A 54 13.39 -17.60 7.68
C THR A 54 12.14 -18.17 7.02
N ASP A 55 11.31 -18.93 7.75
CA ASP A 55 10.10 -19.53 7.19
C ASP A 55 9.06 -18.47 6.74
N GLU A 56 9.04 -17.29 7.34
CA GLU A 56 8.28 -16.12 6.84
C GLU A 56 8.84 -15.57 5.52
N GLY A 57 10.17 -15.63 5.34
CA GLY A 57 10.84 -15.34 4.08
C GLY A 57 10.62 -16.43 3.01
N LYS A 58 10.35 -17.68 3.41
CA LYS A 58 10.12 -18.81 2.50
C LYS A 58 8.72 -18.87 1.90
N ASN A 59 7.70 -18.26 2.53
CA ASN A 59 6.27 -18.31 2.14
C ASN A 59 5.92 -19.54 1.28
N TRP A 60 5.99 -20.72 1.89
CA TRP A 60 5.52 -21.94 1.25
C TRP A 60 4.00 -21.89 1.08
N ILE A 61 3.56 -22.12 -0.16
CA ILE A 61 2.24 -22.61 -0.57
C ILE A 61 1.03 -21.79 -0.04
N GLY A 62 0.48 -20.97 -0.93
CA GLY A 62 -0.98 -20.83 -1.05
C GLY A 62 -1.74 -20.05 0.04
N GLU A 63 -1.12 -19.66 1.16
CA GLU A 63 -1.69 -18.63 2.00
C GLU A 63 -1.23 -17.28 1.48
N MET A 64 -2.11 -16.67 0.68
CA MET A 64 -2.05 -15.25 0.31
C MET A 64 -1.43 -14.46 1.44
N GLY A 65 -0.36 -13.70 1.16
CA GLY A 65 0.29 -12.80 2.11
C GLY A 65 -0.76 -12.16 3.02
N THR A 66 -0.82 -12.69 4.23
CA THR A 66 -1.71 -12.42 5.36
C THR A 66 -2.77 -11.33 5.14
N GLY A 67 -3.85 -11.68 4.44
CA GLY A 67 -5.13 -11.02 4.63
C GLY A 67 -5.44 -9.81 3.75
N ALA A 68 -5.47 -10.04 2.45
CA ALA A 68 -6.44 -9.39 1.60
C ALA A 68 -7.32 -10.51 1.04
N LYS A 69 -8.57 -10.72 1.49
CA LYS A 69 -9.49 -11.60 0.77
C LYS A 69 -9.69 -10.94 -0.58
N PRO A 70 -9.24 -11.55 -1.68
CA PRO A 70 -9.33 -10.92 -2.96
C PRO A 70 -10.78 -11.00 -3.40
N ALA A 71 -11.39 -9.86 -3.68
CA ALA A 71 -12.72 -9.80 -4.25
C ALA A 71 -12.71 -10.63 -5.54
N ILE A 72 -13.78 -11.38 -5.72
CA ILE A 72 -14.09 -12.29 -6.82
C ILE A 72 -14.29 -11.59 -8.19
N SER A 73 -13.54 -10.51 -8.46
CA SER A 73 -13.28 -9.98 -9.81
C SER A 73 -12.22 -8.89 -9.73
N ASP A 74 -11.04 -9.18 -10.28
CA ASP A 74 -10.00 -8.29 -10.83
C ASP A 74 -9.21 -7.28 -9.98
N VAL A 75 -9.33 -7.22 -8.65
CA VAL A 75 -8.59 -6.20 -7.86
C VAL A 75 -8.34 -6.67 -6.41
N PRO A 76 -7.15 -6.43 -5.78
CA PRO A 76 -6.89 -6.83 -4.41
C PRO A 76 -7.72 -5.94 -3.49
N THR A 77 -8.63 -6.56 -2.76
CA THR A 77 -9.41 -5.90 -1.71
C THR A 77 -8.79 -6.21 -0.35
N CYS A 78 -8.57 -5.17 0.44
CA CYS A 78 -7.92 -5.19 1.76
C CYS A 78 -8.75 -5.91 2.83
N GLU A 79 -8.93 -7.23 2.75
CA GLU A 79 -9.59 -8.03 3.80
C GLU A 79 -8.64 -8.98 4.54
N GLY A 80 -8.10 -8.55 5.69
CA GLY A 80 -7.32 -9.36 6.63
C GLY A 80 -6.06 -8.69 7.21
N LYS A 81 -5.19 -9.48 7.87
CA LYS A 81 -4.18 -9.09 8.88
C LYS A 81 -3.09 -8.07 8.44
N LYS A 82 -3.07 -7.60 7.19
CA LYS A 82 -2.01 -6.75 6.62
C LYS A 82 -2.56 -5.45 6.07
N GLY A 83 -1.74 -4.40 6.13
CA GLY A 83 -2.23 -3.04 5.96
C GLY A 83 -2.87 -2.49 7.24
N THR A 84 -2.62 -3.12 8.39
CA THR A 84 -3.01 -2.57 9.70
C THR A 84 -1.87 -1.72 10.26
N LYS A 85 -2.14 -0.90 11.28
CA LYS A 85 -1.11 -0.05 11.89
C LYS A 85 0.08 -0.86 12.44
N ASP A 86 -0.19 -2.04 12.98
CA ASP A 86 0.82 -2.93 13.56
C ASP A 86 1.46 -3.87 12.53
N ASN A 87 0.85 -4.01 11.35
CA ASN A 87 1.35 -4.84 10.26
C ASN A 87 1.09 -4.17 8.90
N SER A 88 1.74 -3.05 8.67
CA SER A 88 1.63 -2.26 7.42
C SER A 88 2.10 -3.05 6.21
N PHE A 89 1.59 -2.73 5.02
CA PHE A 89 2.21 -3.18 3.77
C PHE A 89 3.56 -2.46 3.60
N VAL A 90 4.66 -3.19 3.41
CA VAL A 90 6.00 -2.58 3.36
C VAL A 90 6.61 -2.67 1.97
N ILE A 91 6.97 -1.51 1.43
CA ILE A 91 7.78 -1.39 0.22
C ILE A 91 9.21 -1.09 0.67
N LEU A 92 10.16 -1.95 0.29
CA LEU A 92 11.59 -1.67 0.46
C LEU A 92 12.11 -0.97 -0.79
N GLU A 93 12.42 0.31 -0.66
CA GLU A 93 13.05 1.13 -1.69
C GLU A 93 14.56 1.15 -1.47
N ILE A 94 15.32 0.70 -2.47
CA ILE A 94 16.78 0.65 -2.44
C ILE A 94 17.32 1.64 -3.47
N VAL A 95 18.08 2.62 -2.99
CA VAL A 95 18.68 3.71 -3.79
C VAL A 95 20.11 3.97 -3.31
N ALA A 96 20.98 4.50 -4.17
CA ALA A 96 22.38 4.74 -3.81
C ALA A 96 22.52 5.84 -2.75
N ASP A 97 21.66 6.87 -2.79
CA ASP A 97 21.56 7.91 -1.76
C ASP A 97 20.06 8.08 -1.41
N LYS A 98 19.72 8.24 -0.13
CA LYS A 98 18.33 8.50 0.31
C LYS A 98 17.72 9.76 -0.32
N ALA A 99 18.54 10.70 -0.75
CA ALA A 99 18.11 11.83 -1.55
C ALA A 99 17.37 11.38 -2.81
N GLN A 100 17.76 10.25 -3.40
CA GLN A 100 17.17 9.68 -4.61
C GLN A 100 15.86 8.93 -4.37
N GLN A 101 15.33 8.89 -3.15
CA GLN A 101 14.06 8.22 -2.87
C GLN A 101 12.91 8.79 -3.69
N GLN A 102 11.94 7.95 -4.03
CA GLN A 102 10.79 8.31 -4.86
C GLN A 102 9.51 7.72 -4.31
N MET A 103 9.52 6.42 -4.02
CA MET A 103 8.36 5.71 -3.49
C MET A 103 7.96 6.33 -2.15
N GLY A 104 8.95 6.73 -1.34
CA GLY A 104 8.72 7.44 -0.08
C GLY A 104 7.91 8.72 -0.26
N TYR A 105 8.18 9.52 -1.29
CA TYR A 105 7.41 10.73 -1.56
C TYR A 105 5.98 10.40 -2.02
N LEU A 106 5.79 9.42 -2.91
CA LEU A 106 4.46 9.10 -3.46
C LEU A 106 3.54 8.33 -2.52
N ALA A 107 4.09 7.73 -1.47
CA ALA A 107 3.35 6.98 -0.46
C ALA A 107 2.81 7.84 0.68
N MET A 108 3.06 9.15 0.67
CA MET A 108 2.71 10.03 1.78
C MET A 108 1.19 10.23 1.88
N ASP A 109 0.64 9.97 3.07
CA ASP A 109 -0.72 10.36 3.42
C ASP A 109 -0.80 11.86 3.77
N GLU A 110 -2.01 12.42 3.70
CA GLU A 110 -2.24 13.80 4.10
C GLU A 110 -1.75 14.03 5.53
N ASN A 111 -1.07 15.17 5.78
CA ASN A 111 -0.50 15.55 7.07
C ASN A 111 0.75 14.76 7.53
N GLU A 112 1.25 13.80 6.76
CA GLU A 112 2.52 13.14 7.07
C GLU A 112 3.73 14.08 6.89
N THR A 113 4.78 13.84 7.68
CA THR A 113 6.02 14.63 7.66
C THR A 113 7.19 13.90 7.03
N LYS A 114 7.06 12.59 6.77
CA LYS A 114 8.13 11.76 6.27
C LYS A 114 7.81 11.24 4.87
N PRO A 115 8.80 11.22 3.96
CA PRO A 115 10.12 11.82 4.15
C PRO A 115 10.10 13.36 4.18
N LEU A 116 9.06 14.02 3.64
CA LEU A 116 9.01 15.48 3.51
C LEU A 116 7.74 16.11 4.09
N ASP A 117 7.87 17.11 4.95
CA ASP A 117 6.72 17.92 5.39
C ASP A 117 6.27 18.91 4.30
N ILE A 118 5.31 18.48 3.48
CA ILE A 118 4.79 19.25 2.33
C ILE A 118 4.16 20.59 2.75
N LEU A 119 3.53 20.63 3.92
CA LEU A 119 2.95 21.86 4.45
C LEU A 119 4.04 22.89 4.79
N GLN A 120 5.05 22.47 5.57
CA GLN A 120 6.16 23.35 5.94
C GLN A 120 6.93 23.80 4.69
N TYR A 121 7.18 22.88 3.77
CA TYR A 121 7.77 23.17 2.47
C TYR A 121 6.99 24.28 1.71
N GLY A 122 5.66 24.16 1.67
CA GLY A 122 4.80 25.15 1.02
C GLY A 122 4.88 26.53 1.70
N ILE A 123 4.87 26.56 3.03
CA ILE A 123 5.02 27.79 3.82
C ILE A 123 6.35 28.49 3.49
N ASP A 124 7.46 27.74 3.52
CA ASP A 124 8.79 28.27 3.26
C ASP A 124 8.91 28.80 1.83
N THR A 125 8.40 28.04 0.85
CA THR A 125 8.41 28.44 -0.57
C THR A 125 7.57 29.70 -0.80
N ALA A 126 6.40 29.81 -0.17
CA ALA A 126 5.56 31.00 -0.25
C ALA A 126 6.21 32.22 0.39
N ALA A 127 6.89 32.04 1.53
CA ALA A 127 7.63 33.09 2.20
C ALA A 127 8.81 33.60 1.34
N GLU A 128 9.62 32.69 0.80
CA GLU A 128 10.76 32.99 -0.08
C GLU A 128 10.31 33.77 -1.33
N GLN A 129 9.21 33.35 -1.96
CA GLN A 129 8.66 34.00 -3.15
C GLN A 129 7.79 35.22 -2.84
N LYS A 130 7.56 35.56 -1.56
CA LYS A 130 6.65 36.62 -1.10
C LYS A 130 5.25 36.49 -1.72
N ARG A 131 4.67 35.29 -1.61
CA ARG A 131 3.34 34.92 -2.12
C ARG A 131 2.44 34.36 -1.02
N SER A 132 1.18 34.09 -1.35
CA SER A 132 0.18 33.44 -0.47
C SER A 132 -0.67 32.44 -1.23
N TYR A 133 -1.07 31.33 -0.59
CA TYR A 133 -2.00 30.34 -1.14
C TYR A 133 -3.47 30.78 -1.07
N VAL A 134 -3.77 31.90 -0.41
CA VAL A 134 -5.15 32.41 -0.28
C VAL A 134 -5.65 32.94 -1.63
N PRO A 135 -6.80 32.45 -2.14
CA PRO A 135 -7.38 32.91 -3.41
C PRO A 135 -7.76 34.40 -3.42
N GLY A 136 -7.72 35.02 -4.60
CA GLY A 136 -8.20 36.40 -4.81
C GLY A 136 -7.16 37.51 -4.61
N SER A 137 -5.86 37.18 -4.67
CA SER A 137 -4.77 38.16 -4.61
C SER A 137 -3.94 38.22 -5.90
N SER A 138 -3.27 39.34 -6.15
CA SER A 138 -2.33 39.49 -7.27
C SER A 138 -1.01 38.73 -7.05
N SER A 139 -0.74 38.27 -5.82
CA SER A 139 0.45 37.52 -5.43
C SER A 139 0.09 36.09 -5.00
N ILE A 140 -0.96 35.53 -5.60
CA ILE A 140 -1.36 34.16 -5.34
C ILE A 140 -0.25 33.20 -5.75
N MET A 141 -0.03 32.16 -4.94
CA MET A 141 0.81 31.05 -5.30
C MET A 141 0.06 30.16 -6.29
N GLY A 142 0.61 30.00 -7.49
CA GLY A 142 0.11 29.10 -8.51
C GLY A 142 0.95 27.84 -8.64
N GLN A 143 0.45 26.86 -9.38
CA GLN A 143 1.15 25.61 -9.67
C GLN A 143 2.46 25.85 -10.44
N ASP A 144 2.48 26.87 -11.31
CA ASP A 144 3.67 27.29 -12.05
C ASP A 144 4.83 27.75 -11.15
N ASN A 145 4.52 28.32 -9.97
CA ASN A 145 5.53 28.76 -9.00
C ASN A 145 6.27 27.60 -8.33
N LEU A 146 5.74 26.38 -8.48
CA LEU A 146 6.31 25.16 -7.92
C LEU A 146 7.11 24.37 -8.96
N LYS A 147 7.13 24.81 -10.23
CA LYS A 147 7.86 24.14 -11.33
C LYS A 147 9.37 24.07 -11.08
N GLU A 148 9.95 25.00 -10.32
CA GLU A 148 11.37 25.00 -9.96
C GLU A 148 11.80 23.72 -9.22
N ILE A 149 10.85 23.00 -8.61
CA ILE A 149 11.05 21.77 -7.83
C ILE A 149 10.97 20.52 -8.72
N GLY A 150 10.46 20.66 -9.94
CA GLY A 150 10.26 19.57 -10.89
C GLY A 150 8.78 19.31 -11.17
N GLN A 151 8.50 19.02 -12.44
CA GLN A 151 7.12 18.84 -12.91
C GLN A 151 6.40 17.64 -12.27
N TRP A 152 7.13 16.62 -11.85
CA TRP A 152 6.58 15.43 -11.19
C TRP A 152 5.89 15.76 -9.86
N PHE A 153 6.32 16.84 -9.20
CA PHE A 153 5.85 17.25 -7.88
C PHE A 153 4.46 17.92 -7.96
N CYS A 154 4.21 18.73 -9.00
CA CYS A 154 2.98 19.52 -9.10
C CYS A 154 2.18 19.34 -10.40
N ASN A 155 2.82 19.07 -11.54
CA ASN A 155 2.14 19.07 -12.84
C ASN A 155 1.67 17.69 -13.26
N TRP A 156 2.45 16.66 -12.98
CA TRP A 156 2.16 15.32 -13.45
C TRP A 156 0.86 14.80 -12.87
N LYS A 157 0.14 14.04 -13.70
CA LYS A 157 -1.12 13.41 -13.34
C LYS A 157 -0.93 11.91 -13.31
N TYR A 158 -1.07 11.34 -12.12
CA TYR A 158 -0.95 9.91 -11.87
C TYR A 158 -2.29 9.24 -12.05
N SER A 159 -2.30 8.09 -12.71
CA SER A 159 -3.50 7.29 -12.92
C SER A 159 -3.70 6.38 -11.71
N VAL A 160 -4.75 6.62 -10.94
CA VAL A 160 -5.02 5.93 -9.66
C VAL A 160 -6.44 5.37 -9.62
N TYR A 161 -6.69 4.32 -8.83
CA TYR A 161 -8.03 3.76 -8.68
C TYR A 161 -8.95 4.68 -7.86
N LYS A 162 -10.18 4.89 -8.33
CA LYS A 162 -11.23 5.63 -7.63
C LYS A 162 -11.73 4.87 -6.40
N ILE A 163 -11.87 5.58 -5.29
CA ILE A 163 -12.47 5.03 -4.06
C ILE A 163 -13.98 4.84 -4.30
N GLY A 164 -14.51 3.67 -3.92
CA GLY A 164 -15.93 3.34 -4.06
C GLY A 164 -16.40 2.98 -5.47
N LYS A 165 -15.51 2.96 -6.47
CA LYS A 165 -15.80 2.56 -7.85
C LYS A 165 -14.88 1.46 -8.30
N LYS A 166 -15.45 0.31 -8.70
CA LYS A 166 -14.66 -0.86 -9.06
C LYS A 166 -13.98 -0.69 -10.42
N ALA A 167 -12.66 -0.90 -10.45
CA ALA A 167 -11.82 -0.88 -11.67
C ALA A 167 -11.87 0.43 -12.49
N GLU A 168 -12.32 1.53 -11.89
CA GLU A 168 -12.34 2.84 -12.52
C GLU A 168 -11.12 3.66 -12.05
N LYS A 169 -10.38 4.24 -12.99
CA LYS A 169 -9.22 5.09 -12.68
C LYS A 169 -9.55 6.58 -12.82
N GLU A 170 -8.81 7.42 -12.10
CA GLU A 170 -8.78 8.86 -12.26
C GLU A 170 -7.36 9.41 -12.26
N SER A 171 -7.22 10.63 -12.76
CA SER A 171 -5.94 11.33 -12.88
C SER A 171 -5.80 12.37 -11.78
N ILE A 172 -4.89 12.14 -10.82
CA ILE A 172 -4.64 13.06 -9.70
C ILE A 172 -3.21 13.60 -9.71
N PRO A 173 -2.95 14.84 -9.27
CA PRO A 173 -1.58 15.30 -9.04
C PRO A 173 -1.01 14.71 -7.75
N TYR A 174 0.32 14.70 -7.62
CA TYR A 174 0.96 14.34 -6.35
C TYR A 174 0.68 15.40 -5.26
N THR A 175 0.87 16.68 -5.57
CA THR A 175 0.50 17.79 -4.67
C THR A 175 -0.59 18.67 -5.27
N GLU A 176 -1.41 19.27 -4.40
CA GLU A 176 -2.39 20.27 -4.78
C GLU A 176 -2.48 21.42 -3.77
N ILE A 177 -2.87 22.59 -4.28
CA ILE A 177 -3.17 23.76 -3.45
C ILE A 177 -4.63 23.61 -3.01
N ALA A 178 -4.85 23.58 -1.69
CA ALA A 178 -6.17 23.36 -1.13
C ALA A 178 -6.41 24.22 0.12
N LYS A 179 -7.69 24.34 0.50
CA LYS A 179 -8.07 24.75 1.84
C LYS A 179 -7.89 23.53 2.75
N LEU A 180 -6.97 23.61 3.70
CA LEU A 180 -6.58 22.47 4.54
C LEU A 180 -7.35 22.44 5.86
N TYR A 181 -7.60 23.61 6.44
CA TYR A 181 -8.32 23.72 7.71
C TYR A 181 -9.39 24.78 7.60
N ASN A 182 -10.51 24.55 8.26
CA ASN A 182 -11.58 25.52 8.42
C ASN A 182 -12.05 25.53 9.87
N VAL A 183 -11.84 26.64 10.58
CA VAL A 183 -12.34 26.83 11.95
C VAL A 183 -13.51 27.78 11.91
N GLU A 184 -14.59 27.41 12.58
CA GLU A 184 -15.74 28.28 12.80
C GLU A 184 -15.88 28.51 14.31
N ILE A 185 -15.93 29.78 14.71
CA ILE A 185 -16.15 30.20 16.10
C ILE A 185 -17.38 31.09 16.09
N THR A 186 -18.37 30.78 16.92
CA THR A 186 -19.56 31.62 17.08
C THR A 186 -19.48 32.49 18.34
N SER A 187 -20.24 33.57 18.39
CA SER A 187 -20.42 34.38 19.62
C SER A 187 -20.80 33.52 20.83
N ASN A 188 -21.58 32.46 20.62
CA ASN A 188 -21.98 31.53 21.69
C ASN A 188 -20.81 30.67 22.17
N ASP A 189 -19.87 30.31 21.29
CA ASP A 189 -18.67 29.57 21.68
C ASP A 189 -17.71 30.45 22.48
N LEU A 190 -17.62 31.74 22.12
CA LEU A 190 -16.89 32.74 22.90
C LEU A 190 -17.49 32.90 24.29
N GLU A 191 -18.82 33.06 24.39
CA GLU A 191 -19.53 33.19 25.65
C GLU A 191 -19.31 31.98 26.58
N LYS A 192 -19.42 30.76 26.04
CA LYS A 192 -19.14 29.53 26.78
C LYS A 192 -17.70 29.46 27.30
N ALA A 193 -16.76 30.06 26.58
CA ALA A 193 -15.36 30.16 26.99
C ALA A 193 -15.08 31.36 27.92
N GLY A 194 -16.10 32.16 28.27
CA GLY A 194 -15.94 33.35 29.10
C GLY A 194 -15.24 34.51 28.38
N VAL A 195 -15.27 34.53 27.05
CA VAL A 195 -14.65 35.56 26.20
C VAL A 195 -15.76 36.43 25.60
N SER A 196 -15.71 37.76 25.81
CA SER A 196 -16.67 38.65 25.16
C SER A 196 -16.35 38.82 23.68
N THR A 197 -17.39 39.00 22.86
CA THR A 197 -17.27 39.28 21.41
C THR A 197 -16.40 40.50 21.13
N GLU A 198 -16.52 41.55 21.94
CA GLU A 198 -15.74 42.78 21.79
C GLU A 198 -14.24 42.54 22.05
N ALA A 199 -13.92 41.78 23.10
CA ALA A 199 -12.54 41.44 23.44
C ALA A 199 -11.88 40.52 22.41
N PHE A 200 -12.67 39.64 21.77
CA PHE A 200 -12.22 38.81 20.66
C PHE A 200 -11.99 39.65 19.39
N ASP A 201 -12.94 40.53 19.05
CA ASP A 201 -12.83 41.45 17.91
C ASP A 201 -11.63 42.39 18.04
N GLU A 202 -11.43 42.99 19.22
CA GLU A 202 -10.28 43.86 19.47
C GLU A 202 -8.96 43.11 19.22
N GLN A 203 -8.87 41.87 19.72
CA GLN A 203 -7.69 41.03 19.51
C GLN A 203 -7.49 40.69 18.03
N LEU A 204 -8.57 40.35 17.31
CA LEU A 204 -8.52 40.03 15.89
C LEU A 204 -8.06 41.24 15.06
N GLN A 205 -8.54 42.44 15.37
CA GLN A 205 -8.19 43.67 14.65
C GLN A 205 -6.78 44.18 14.98
N LYS A 206 -6.27 43.95 16.21
CA LYS A 206 -4.96 44.43 16.67
C LYS A 206 -3.78 43.97 15.79
N GLY A 207 -3.90 42.80 15.16
CA GLY A 207 -2.88 42.21 14.29
C GLY A 207 -3.17 42.35 12.78
N LYS A 208 -4.14 43.17 12.39
CA LYS A 208 -4.56 43.32 11.00
C LYS A 208 -3.58 44.19 10.21
N THR A 209 -3.08 43.67 9.10
CA THR A 209 -2.16 44.36 8.19
C THR A 209 -2.57 44.19 6.73
N GLN A 210 -2.12 45.08 5.86
CA GLN A 210 -2.36 44.97 4.42
C GLN A 210 -1.15 44.34 3.73
N LYS A 211 -1.31 43.14 3.17
CA LYS A 211 -0.25 42.40 2.46
C LYS A 211 -0.86 41.64 1.30
N PHE A 212 -0.13 41.50 0.19
CA PHE A 212 -0.62 40.81 -1.02
C PHE A 212 -1.93 41.40 -1.58
N ASN A 213 -2.17 42.70 -1.41
CA ASN A 213 -3.43 43.36 -1.76
C ASN A 213 -4.68 42.78 -1.07
N ARG A 214 -4.51 42.17 0.10
CA ARG A 214 -5.60 41.72 0.98
C ARG A 214 -5.31 42.06 2.44
N GLU A 215 -6.33 41.91 3.26
CA GLU A 215 -6.18 41.93 4.71
C GLU A 215 -5.55 40.61 5.16
N VAL A 216 -4.48 40.73 5.95
CA VAL A 216 -3.81 39.63 6.63
C VAL A 216 -3.96 39.86 8.12
N TYR A 217 -4.54 38.87 8.79
CA TYR A 217 -4.79 38.88 10.23
C TYR A 217 -3.69 38.06 10.92
N ASP A 218 -3.18 38.55 12.05
CA ASP A 218 -2.24 37.80 12.91
C ASP A 218 -2.97 36.69 13.67
N VAL A 219 -3.42 35.68 12.93
CA VAL A 219 -4.04 34.47 13.47
C VAL A 219 -3.09 33.72 14.42
N PRO A 220 -1.77 33.63 14.19
CA PRO A 220 -0.85 33.06 15.18
C PRO A 220 -0.91 33.72 16.56
N ALA A 221 -0.98 35.06 16.63
CA ALA A 221 -1.17 35.77 17.90
C ALA A 221 -2.54 35.49 18.54
N LEU A 222 -3.59 35.33 17.72
CA LEU A 222 -4.93 34.96 18.19
C LEU A 222 -4.94 33.53 18.76
N ILE A 223 -4.34 32.56 18.07
CA ILE A 223 -4.17 31.17 18.51
C ILE A 223 -3.41 31.13 19.83
N LYS A 224 -2.36 31.93 19.98
CA LYS A 224 -1.58 31.98 21.23
C LYS A 224 -2.43 32.43 22.43
N LYS A 225 -3.41 33.31 22.20
CA LYS A 225 -4.30 33.83 23.26
C LYS A 225 -5.48 32.89 23.54
N TYR A 226 -6.02 32.27 22.50
CA TYR A 226 -7.19 31.38 22.58
C TYR A 226 -6.90 30.02 21.90
N PRO A 227 -5.97 29.20 22.45
CA PRO A 227 -5.49 27.99 21.78
C PRO A 227 -6.58 26.94 21.59
N ASP A 228 -7.53 26.86 22.52
CA ASP A 228 -8.57 25.83 22.55
C ASP A 228 -9.48 25.87 21.31
N PHE A 229 -9.74 27.07 20.76
CA PHE A 229 -10.54 27.20 19.53
C PHE A 229 -9.83 26.72 18.27
N PHE A 230 -8.51 26.55 18.31
CA PHE A 230 -7.69 26.20 17.15
C PHE A 230 -6.93 24.89 17.36
N GLU A 231 -7.35 24.05 18.32
CA GLU A 231 -6.79 22.71 18.46
C GLU A 231 -7.16 21.86 17.24
N LYS A 232 -8.44 21.88 16.89
CA LYS A 232 -9.04 21.15 15.77
C LYS A 232 -9.86 22.08 14.87
N ASP A 233 -10.00 21.69 13.62
CA ASP A 233 -10.90 22.36 12.69
C ASP A 233 -12.37 21.89 12.86
N SER A 234 -13.28 22.46 12.09
CA SER A 234 -14.71 22.13 12.09
C SER A 234 -14.99 20.66 11.72
N ASP A 235 -14.08 20.02 10.99
CA ASP A 235 -14.15 18.60 10.61
C ASP A 235 -13.46 17.69 11.64
N LYS A 236 -13.01 18.26 12.77
CA LYS A 236 -12.31 17.60 13.89
C LYS A 236 -10.89 17.14 13.57
N ASN A 237 -10.30 17.61 12.47
CA ASN A 237 -8.90 17.38 12.13
C ASN A 237 -8.00 18.21 13.04
N THR A 238 -6.89 17.63 13.50
CA THR A 238 -5.92 18.36 14.31
C THR A 238 -5.15 19.37 13.45
N ILE A 239 -5.19 20.64 13.82
CA ILE A 239 -4.48 21.69 13.09
C ILE A 239 -2.99 21.57 13.40
N ARG A 240 -2.17 21.38 12.37
CA ARG A 240 -0.73 21.17 12.51
C ARG A 240 -0.01 22.44 12.95
N LYS A 241 1.09 22.27 13.70
CA LYS A 241 1.91 23.37 14.23
C LYS A 241 2.39 24.37 13.15
N PRO A 242 2.92 23.95 11.98
CA PRO A 242 3.32 24.89 10.93
C PRO A 242 2.22 25.87 10.50
N ALA A 243 0.97 25.38 10.36
CA ALA A 243 -0.17 26.24 10.01
C ALA A 243 -0.54 27.23 11.13
N LYS A 244 -0.37 26.83 12.40
CA LYS A 244 -0.62 27.71 13.56
C LYS A 244 0.38 28.85 13.66
N GLU A 245 1.60 28.64 13.16
CA GLU A 245 2.69 29.61 13.20
C GLU A 245 2.76 30.48 11.93
N ASP A 246 2.05 30.09 10.86
CA ASP A 246 2.04 30.81 9.60
C ASP A 246 1.04 31.97 9.59
N ILE A 247 1.55 33.20 9.47
CA ILE A 247 0.76 34.43 9.37
C ILE A 247 0.15 34.65 7.97
N ASN A 248 0.73 34.07 6.92
CA ASN A 248 0.47 34.50 5.54
C ASN A 248 -0.65 33.75 4.85
N ASN A 249 -1.12 32.61 5.35
CA ASN A 249 -2.07 31.77 4.61
C ASN A 249 -3.40 31.50 5.31
N TRP A 250 -3.69 32.23 6.39
CA TRP A 250 -5.05 32.34 6.92
C TRP A 250 -5.87 33.38 6.16
N SER A 251 -7.13 33.01 5.90
CA SER A 251 -8.21 33.88 5.45
C SER A 251 -9.24 33.96 6.57
N VAL A 252 -9.64 35.17 6.94
CA VAL A 252 -10.63 35.40 8.00
C VAL A 252 -11.86 36.07 7.39
N LYS A 253 -13.04 35.57 7.75
CA LYS A 253 -14.32 36.20 7.43
C LYS A 253 -15.15 36.31 8.71
N LYS A 254 -15.77 37.47 8.90
CA LYS A 254 -16.79 37.69 9.94
C LYS A 254 -18.13 37.88 9.24
N LYS A 255 -19.17 37.20 9.70
CA LYS A 255 -20.55 37.36 9.26
C LYS A 255 -21.47 37.36 10.48
N THR A 256 -22.41 38.28 10.52
CA THR A 256 -23.51 38.25 11.48
C THR A 256 -24.67 37.47 10.86
N GLU A 257 -25.11 36.41 11.51
CA GLU A 257 -26.22 35.56 11.07
C GLU A 257 -27.45 35.79 11.94
N VAL A 258 -28.62 35.82 11.31
CA VAL A 258 -29.90 35.85 12.02
C VAL A 258 -30.21 34.43 12.49
N VAL A 259 -30.31 34.25 13.81
CA VAL A 259 -30.68 32.99 14.47
C VAL A 259 -32.19 32.86 14.53
N THR A 260 -32.86 33.96 14.88
CA THR A 260 -34.32 34.07 14.95
C THR A 260 -34.74 35.41 14.37
N GLU A 261 -35.64 35.39 13.38
CA GLU A 261 -36.25 36.61 12.83
C GLU A 261 -37.12 37.30 13.89
N ALA A 262 -37.21 38.62 13.85
CA ALA A 262 -38.12 39.33 14.74
C ALA A 262 -39.58 38.94 14.45
N GLU A 263 -40.34 38.55 15.47
CA GLU A 263 -41.78 38.36 15.33
C GLU A 263 -42.47 39.73 15.47
N GLU A 264 -43.11 40.20 14.40
CA GLU A 264 -43.73 41.51 14.35
C GLU A 264 -45.26 41.44 14.17
N GLU A 265 -45.98 42.32 14.85
CA GLU A 265 -47.40 42.57 14.65
C GLU A 265 -47.61 44.04 14.28
N ILE A 266 -48.18 44.30 13.10
CA ILE A 266 -48.49 45.66 12.66
C ILE A 266 -49.87 46.03 13.21
N TYR A 267 -49.92 47.04 14.07
CA TYR A 267 -51.20 47.53 14.58
C TYR A 267 -51.99 48.19 13.45
N LYS A 268 -53.29 47.92 13.41
CA LYS A 268 -54.20 48.55 12.45
C LYS A 268 -54.27 50.05 12.74
N LYS A 269 -54.51 50.87 11.71
CA LYS A 269 -54.66 52.35 11.80
C LYS A 269 -55.92 52.81 12.58
N THR A 270 -56.42 51.98 13.47
CA THR A 270 -57.64 52.11 14.27
C THR A 270 -57.29 51.71 15.71
N GLY A 271 -57.85 52.42 16.69
CA GLY A 271 -57.56 52.19 18.12
C GLY A 271 -56.68 53.27 18.74
N TYR A 272 -56.18 52.97 19.95
CA TYR A 272 -55.56 53.92 20.86
C TYR A 272 -54.31 53.33 21.50
N LEU A 273 -53.26 54.14 21.63
CA LEU A 273 -52.09 53.82 22.44
C LEU A 273 -52.13 54.67 23.70
N VAL A 274 -52.07 54.02 24.86
CA VAL A 274 -52.21 54.69 26.16
C VAL A 274 -50.98 54.39 27.01
N ALA A 275 -50.37 55.44 27.58
CA ALA A 275 -49.31 55.32 28.55
C ALA A 275 -49.90 55.09 29.95
N VAL A 276 -49.61 53.94 30.57
CA VAL A 276 -50.02 53.56 31.93
C VAL A 276 -48.87 53.77 32.92
N GLU A 277 -49.07 53.34 34.17
CA GLU A 277 -48.03 53.40 35.19
C GLU A 277 -46.76 52.64 34.74
N PRO A 278 -45.56 53.10 35.13
CA PRO A 278 -44.30 52.41 34.80
C PRO A 278 -44.34 50.93 35.16
N GLY A 279 -43.94 50.06 34.22
CA GLY A 279 -43.95 48.61 34.38
C GLY A 279 -45.33 47.94 34.38
N LYS A 280 -46.43 48.68 34.15
CA LYS A 280 -47.80 48.15 34.08
C LYS A 280 -48.34 48.01 32.65
N GLY A 281 -47.58 48.44 31.65
CA GLY A 281 -47.97 48.29 30.25
C GLY A 281 -47.51 46.97 29.65
N GLU A 282 -47.85 46.80 28.38
CA GLU A 282 -47.48 45.61 27.63
C GLU A 282 -46.14 45.77 26.91
N PHE A 283 -45.73 47.02 26.63
CA PHE A 283 -44.53 47.32 25.84
C PHE A 283 -43.98 48.73 26.09
N GLY A 284 -42.74 48.96 25.67
CA GLY A 284 -41.97 50.22 25.79
C GLY A 284 -41.13 50.54 24.54
N PHE A 285 -40.35 51.62 24.60
CA PHE A 285 -39.36 51.96 23.57
C PHE A 285 -37.96 51.46 23.97
N ALA A 286 -37.37 50.61 23.13
CA ALA A 286 -36.02 50.07 23.34
C ALA A 286 -34.90 51.05 22.94
N SER A 287 -35.18 52.00 22.05
CA SER A 287 -34.24 53.03 21.61
C SER A 287 -34.94 54.34 21.20
N GLU A 288 -34.19 55.44 21.08
CA GLU A 288 -34.71 56.72 20.56
C GLU A 288 -35.24 56.60 19.12
N SER A 289 -34.62 55.74 18.30
CA SER A 289 -35.08 55.44 16.94
C SER A 289 -36.44 54.73 16.96
N ASP A 290 -36.66 53.82 17.91
CA ASP A 290 -37.93 53.12 18.06
C ASP A 290 -39.05 54.07 18.47
N ALA A 291 -38.77 55.01 19.39
CA ALA A 291 -39.71 56.07 19.76
C ALA A 291 -40.04 57.00 18.60
N SER A 292 -39.04 57.32 17.76
CA SER A 292 -39.24 58.13 16.56
C SER A 292 -40.16 57.45 15.52
N ASN A 293 -40.10 56.12 15.45
CA ASN A 293 -40.85 55.32 14.50
C ASN A 293 -42.09 54.62 15.09
N PHE A 294 -42.41 54.87 16.37
CA PHE A 294 -43.47 54.19 17.11
C PHE A 294 -43.38 52.64 17.02
N ILE A 295 -42.16 52.12 17.18
CA ILE A 295 -41.87 50.69 17.26
C ILE A 295 -41.83 50.31 18.74
N PHE A 296 -42.65 49.35 19.14
CA PHE A 296 -42.78 48.96 20.54
C PHE A 296 -42.21 47.57 20.77
N THR A 297 -41.43 47.40 21.84
CA THR A 297 -40.83 46.12 22.24
C THR A 297 -41.14 45.87 23.71
N LYS A 298 -41.40 44.62 24.09
CA LYS A 298 -41.55 44.25 25.50
C LYS A 298 -40.17 44.13 26.15
N MET A 299 -39.89 45.00 27.12
CA MET A 299 -38.57 45.16 27.74
C MET A 299 -38.44 44.39 29.07
N GLY A 300 -39.55 44.07 29.73
CA GLY A 300 -39.57 43.50 31.08
C GLY A 300 -39.10 44.47 32.18
N THR A 301 -39.07 45.77 31.90
CA THR A 301 -38.60 46.83 32.80
C THR A 301 -39.71 47.86 33.05
N ASP A 302 -39.45 48.87 33.89
CA ASP A 302 -40.39 49.97 34.15
C ASP A 302 -40.74 50.80 32.88
N ALA A 303 -39.97 50.64 31.80
CA ALA A 303 -40.26 51.24 30.50
C ALA A 303 -41.46 50.58 29.78
N ASP A 304 -41.88 49.37 30.19
CA ASP A 304 -43.08 48.72 29.66
C ASP A 304 -44.34 49.37 30.24
N ARG A 305 -44.92 50.28 29.48
CA ARG A 305 -46.01 51.13 29.98
C ARG A 305 -46.97 51.61 28.91
N TRP A 306 -46.85 51.14 27.69
CA TRP A 306 -47.82 51.38 26.66
C TRP A 306 -48.75 50.18 26.56
N ILE A 307 -50.03 50.45 26.40
CA ILE A 307 -51.05 49.45 26.07
C ILE A 307 -51.73 49.86 24.77
N TYR A 308 -52.10 48.86 23.96
CA TYR A 308 -52.95 49.06 22.80
C TYR A 308 -54.40 48.75 23.15
N VAL A 309 -55.30 49.68 22.85
CA VAL A 309 -56.73 49.54 23.09
C VAL A 309 -57.46 49.67 21.75
N GLU A 310 -58.13 48.61 21.32
CA GLU A 310 -58.78 48.57 19.99
C GLU A 310 -60.08 49.40 19.96
N LYS A 311 -60.87 49.38 21.05
CA LYS A 311 -62.15 50.06 21.14
C LYS A 311 -62.15 51.16 22.19
N GLU A 312 -62.89 52.23 21.92
CA GLU A 312 -62.99 53.38 22.81
C GLU A 312 -63.62 53.04 24.18
N GLU A 313 -64.54 52.06 24.21
CA GLU A 313 -65.21 51.59 25.44
C GLU A 313 -64.26 50.95 26.46
N ASP A 314 -63.09 50.50 25.99
CA ASP A 314 -62.08 49.80 26.80
C ASP A 314 -60.95 50.74 27.28
N LEU A 315 -61.06 52.05 27.01
CA LEU A 315 -60.07 53.04 27.46
C LEU A 315 -60.10 53.21 29.00
N PRO A 316 -58.94 53.42 29.65
CA PRO A 316 -58.92 53.74 31.08
C PRO A 316 -59.74 55.00 31.40
N GLU A 317 -60.40 54.97 32.56
CA GLU A 317 -61.32 56.04 32.99
C GLU A 317 -60.63 57.42 32.98
N GLY A 318 -61.30 58.42 32.37
CA GLY A 318 -60.80 59.80 32.28
C GLY A 318 -59.76 60.07 31.18
N VAL A 319 -59.17 59.05 30.54
CA VAL A 319 -58.14 59.24 29.49
C VAL A 319 -58.73 59.89 28.23
N LEU A 320 -59.90 59.44 27.78
CA LEU A 320 -60.55 59.98 26.58
C LEU A 320 -60.93 61.45 26.76
N GLU A 321 -61.49 61.82 27.91
CA GLU A 321 -61.86 63.21 28.22
C GLU A 321 -60.63 64.13 28.22
N ARG A 322 -59.51 63.69 28.82
CA ARG A 322 -58.23 64.43 28.82
C ARG A 322 -57.65 64.60 27.42
N TYR A 323 -57.81 63.62 26.54
CA TYR A 323 -57.41 63.73 25.14
C TYR A 323 -58.30 64.70 24.35
N THR A 324 -59.63 64.55 24.42
CA THR A 324 -60.59 65.40 23.69
C THR A 324 -60.49 66.88 24.08
N ASN A 325 -60.28 67.16 25.37
CA ASN A 325 -60.08 68.52 25.87
C ASN A 325 -58.67 69.08 25.61
N ARG A 326 -57.79 68.32 24.93
CA ARG A 326 -56.37 68.65 24.71
C ARG A 326 -55.61 68.91 26.01
N THR A 327 -56.05 68.29 27.10
CA THR A 327 -55.44 68.41 28.42
C THR A 327 -54.16 67.59 28.50
N ALA A 328 -54.17 66.35 28.00
CA ALA A 328 -53.00 65.47 27.94
C ALA A 328 -53.08 64.56 26.72
N GLN A 329 -52.31 64.86 25.66
CA GLN A 329 -52.34 64.11 24.41
C GLN A 329 -50.93 63.92 23.83
N ILE A 330 -50.75 62.80 23.13
CA ILE A 330 -49.57 62.49 22.33
C ILE A 330 -49.98 62.55 20.86
N GLY A 331 -49.14 63.17 20.03
CA GLY A 331 -49.30 63.25 18.58
C GLY A 331 -48.06 62.77 17.84
N GLN A 332 -48.13 62.79 16.50
CA GLN A 332 -47.04 62.30 15.63
C GLN A 332 -45.69 63.01 15.82
N TYR A 333 -45.65 64.27 16.25
CA TYR A 333 -44.42 65.08 16.32
C TYR A 333 -44.05 65.51 17.75
N GLY A 334 -44.79 65.04 18.75
CA GLY A 334 -44.57 65.44 20.13
C GLY A 334 -45.80 65.21 21.00
N PHE A 335 -45.69 65.59 22.27
CA PHE A 335 -46.77 65.45 23.24
C PHE A 335 -46.87 66.70 24.11
N TRP A 336 -48.04 66.91 24.69
CA TRP A 336 -48.24 68.00 25.65
C TRP A 336 -49.22 67.59 26.75
N ASN A 337 -48.84 67.83 27.99
CA ASN A 337 -49.65 67.64 29.18
C ASN A 337 -49.77 69.00 29.91
N ASN A 338 -50.96 69.60 29.80
CA ASN A 338 -51.29 70.90 30.39
C ASN A 338 -51.43 70.86 31.93
N GLU A 339 -51.68 69.69 32.51
CA GLU A 339 -51.81 69.54 33.97
C GLU A 339 -50.43 69.55 34.65
N THR A 340 -49.44 68.93 34.03
CA THR A 340 -48.07 68.85 34.56
C THR A 340 -47.15 69.91 33.96
N ASN A 341 -47.61 70.66 32.95
CA ASN A 341 -46.84 71.62 32.18
C ASN A 341 -45.57 71.01 31.55
N ILE A 342 -45.73 69.81 30.98
CA ILE A 342 -44.66 69.04 30.35
C ILE A 342 -45.05 68.78 28.89
N GLY A 343 -44.12 69.01 27.96
CA GLY A 343 -44.31 68.65 26.57
C GLY A 343 -43.15 69.07 25.68
N TRP A 344 -43.17 68.58 24.44
CA TRP A 344 -42.20 68.91 23.41
C TRP A 344 -42.84 68.84 22.01
N THR A 345 -42.33 69.62 21.06
CA THR A 345 -43.02 69.90 19.79
C THR A 345 -42.32 69.39 18.52
N ASP A 346 -41.07 68.93 18.61
CA ASP A 346 -40.22 68.80 17.41
C ASP A 346 -39.72 67.36 17.12
N SER A 347 -40.03 66.36 17.95
CA SER A 347 -39.84 64.92 17.67
C SER A 347 -40.49 64.01 18.73
N THR A 348 -40.72 62.76 18.38
CA THR A 348 -41.26 61.76 19.32
C THR A 348 -40.16 60.96 20.01
N SER A 349 -38.89 61.16 19.67
CA SER A 349 -37.74 60.51 20.31
C SER A 349 -37.61 60.87 21.79
N GLU A 350 -38.10 62.04 22.22
CA GLU A 350 -38.10 62.41 23.64
C GLU A 350 -38.96 61.47 24.51
N LEU A 351 -39.95 60.77 23.94
CA LEU A 351 -40.73 59.77 24.68
C LEU A 351 -39.84 58.67 25.25
N TYR A 352 -38.79 58.27 24.52
CA TYR A 352 -37.81 57.30 25.00
C TYR A 352 -37.16 57.75 26.31
N ASN A 353 -36.85 59.04 26.45
CA ASN A 353 -36.22 59.57 27.65
C ASN A 353 -37.16 59.54 28.86
N TYR A 354 -38.44 59.86 28.67
CA TYR A 354 -39.43 59.72 29.75
C TYR A 354 -39.68 58.25 30.10
N ASP A 355 -39.82 57.36 29.12
CA ASP A 355 -40.07 55.94 29.37
C ASP A 355 -38.93 55.24 30.11
N ASN A 356 -37.68 55.61 29.79
CA ASN A 356 -36.48 54.98 30.35
C ASN A 356 -35.83 55.80 31.48
N ASN A 357 -36.54 56.80 32.03
CA ASN A 357 -36.06 57.70 33.07
C ASN A 357 -34.68 58.34 32.78
N GLN A 358 -34.42 58.69 31.53
CA GLN A 358 -33.17 59.30 31.08
C GLN A 358 -33.24 60.83 31.22
N ASN A 359 -32.08 61.48 31.33
CA ASN A 359 -31.96 62.94 31.29
C ASN A 359 -32.82 63.68 32.35
N GLY A 360 -33.06 63.05 33.51
CA GLY A 360 -33.86 63.62 34.60
C GLY A 360 -35.36 63.73 34.29
N LYS A 361 -35.84 63.01 33.28
CA LYS A 361 -37.27 62.92 32.93
C LYS A 361 -37.88 61.76 33.69
N GLU A 362 -39.01 61.98 34.37
CA GLU A 362 -39.70 60.91 35.10
C GLU A 362 -40.82 60.30 34.25
N ALA A 363 -40.82 58.97 34.16
CA ALA A 363 -41.83 58.21 33.44
C ALA A 363 -43.26 58.58 33.89
N SER A 364 -43.50 58.70 35.19
CA SER A 364 -44.81 59.07 35.77
C SER A 364 -45.51 60.25 35.07
N ALA A 365 -44.75 61.19 34.49
CA ALA A 365 -45.26 62.34 33.75
C ALA A 365 -46.12 61.99 32.51
N LEU A 366 -45.92 60.82 31.91
CA LEU A 366 -46.69 60.36 30.74
C LEU A 366 -47.94 59.55 31.11
N THR A 367 -48.14 59.20 32.39
CA THR A 367 -49.25 58.32 32.79
C THR A 367 -50.61 58.94 32.47
N GLY A 368 -51.47 58.17 31.82
CA GLY A 368 -52.80 58.57 31.37
C GLY A 368 -52.80 59.45 30.12
N MET A 369 -51.67 59.60 29.43
CA MET A 369 -51.61 60.24 28.12
C MET A 369 -51.99 59.23 27.02
N MET A 370 -52.59 59.72 25.95
CA MET A 370 -53.08 58.88 24.85
C MET A 370 -52.70 59.44 23.48
N LEU A 371 -52.45 58.53 22.54
CA LEU A 371 -52.37 58.75 21.10
C LEU A 371 -53.53 58.02 20.42
N LYS A 372 -54.40 58.77 19.71
CA LYS A 372 -55.42 58.18 18.85
C LYS A 372 -54.84 57.91 17.47
N LEU A 373 -54.83 56.64 17.05
CA LEU A 373 -54.17 56.22 15.81
C LEU A 373 -54.90 56.75 14.56
N SER A 374 -56.23 56.89 14.61
CA SER A 374 -57.02 57.40 13.48
C SER A 374 -56.73 58.87 13.16
N ASP A 375 -56.39 59.67 14.17
CA ASP A 375 -56.07 61.09 14.01
C ASP A 375 -54.68 61.30 13.39
N ASN A 376 -53.89 60.23 13.33
CA ASN A 376 -52.51 60.22 12.86
C ASN A 376 -52.34 59.14 11.78
N SER A 377 -53.16 59.19 10.73
CA SER A 377 -53.28 58.14 9.69
C SER A 377 -52.00 57.78 8.92
N ASN A 378 -50.95 58.60 9.06
CA ASN A 378 -49.62 58.38 8.49
C ASN A 378 -48.72 57.51 9.37
N LEU A 379 -49.06 57.34 10.66
CA LEU A 379 -48.33 56.48 11.57
C LEU A 379 -48.65 55.01 11.24
N THR A 380 -47.59 54.21 11.18
CA THR A 380 -47.67 52.75 11.13
C THR A 380 -46.87 52.26 12.32
N SER A 381 -47.55 51.93 13.42
CA SER A 381 -46.90 51.33 14.59
C SER A 381 -46.80 49.83 14.43
N LYS A 382 -45.72 49.26 14.95
CA LYS A 382 -45.52 47.81 15.00
C LYS A 382 -45.07 47.38 16.39
N TYR A 383 -45.44 46.16 16.73
CA TYR A 383 -45.07 45.48 17.94
C TYR A 383 -44.08 44.38 17.64
N VAL A 384 -42.91 44.44 18.26
CA VAL A 384 -41.90 43.38 18.23
C VAL A 384 -42.18 42.46 19.41
N LYS A 385 -42.74 41.27 19.14
CA LYS A 385 -43.03 40.22 20.13
C LYS A 385 -41.75 39.64 20.71
N SER A 386 -40.76 39.43 19.85
CA SER A 386 -39.42 39.01 20.21
C SER A 386 -38.40 39.70 19.30
N PRO A 387 -37.31 40.26 19.84
CA PRO A 387 -36.29 40.90 19.04
C PRO A 387 -35.61 39.88 18.12
N GLN A 388 -35.03 40.37 17.04
CA GLN A 388 -34.18 39.56 16.17
C GLN A 388 -32.96 39.08 16.98
N GLU A 389 -32.75 37.77 17.03
CA GLU A 389 -31.54 37.20 17.63
C GLU A 389 -30.49 37.04 16.54
N THR A 390 -29.31 37.61 16.76
CA THR A 390 -28.17 37.44 15.87
C THR A 390 -27.01 36.76 16.57
N LYS A 391 -26.20 36.04 15.80
CA LYS A 391 -24.91 35.51 16.24
C LYS A 391 -23.82 35.97 15.31
N ASP A 392 -22.67 36.31 15.85
CA ASP A 392 -21.48 36.52 15.05
C ASP A 392 -20.80 35.19 14.77
N VAL A 393 -20.45 34.97 13.50
CA VAL A 393 -19.73 33.78 13.03
C VAL A 393 -18.40 34.23 12.44
N TYR A 394 -17.32 33.70 13.03
CA TYR A 394 -15.95 33.91 12.62
C TYR A 394 -15.44 32.67 11.92
N THR A 395 -15.15 32.79 10.62
CA THR A 395 -14.59 31.70 9.81
C THR A 395 -13.12 31.95 9.54
N PHE A 396 -12.27 31.02 9.93
CA PHE A 396 -10.84 31.00 9.65
C PHE A 396 -10.54 29.85 8.70
N SER A 397 -10.14 30.16 7.47
CA SER A 397 -9.74 29.16 6.47
C SER A 397 -8.23 29.22 6.24
N TYR A 398 -7.53 28.12 6.46
CA TYR A 398 -6.11 27.99 6.15
C TYR A 398 -5.92 27.35 4.77
N TYR A 399 -5.05 27.95 3.95
CA TYR A 399 -4.72 27.46 2.61
C TYR A 399 -3.26 27.03 2.53
N GLY A 400 -2.97 25.94 1.84
CA GLY A 400 -1.59 25.46 1.72
C GLY A 400 -1.43 24.39 0.66
N LEU A 401 -0.25 23.78 0.64
CA LEU A 401 0.01 22.58 -0.13
C LEU A 401 -0.38 21.34 0.67
N LYS A 402 -1.09 20.42 0.03
CA LYS A 402 -1.23 19.05 0.49
C LYS A 402 -0.73 18.07 -0.55
N ASN A 403 -0.38 16.88 -0.08
CA ASN A 403 -0.04 15.72 -0.87
C ASN A 403 -1.22 14.75 -0.96
N ASN A 404 -1.25 14.00 -2.05
CA ASN A 404 -2.12 12.87 -2.27
C ASN A 404 -1.30 11.58 -2.19
N ASN A 405 -1.80 10.54 -1.51
CA ASN A 405 -1.14 9.23 -1.49
C ASN A 405 -1.37 8.51 -2.82
N VAL A 406 -0.53 8.85 -3.81
CA VAL A 406 -0.57 8.31 -5.16
C VAL A 406 -0.32 6.81 -5.12
N LEU A 407 0.74 6.37 -4.44
CA LEU A 407 1.21 4.99 -4.50
C LEU A 407 0.18 4.01 -3.93
N LYS A 408 -0.45 4.36 -2.80
CA LYS A 408 -1.51 3.53 -2.18
C LYS A 408 -2.69 3.34 -3.11
N ARG A 409 -3.08 4.37 -3.86
CA ARG A 409 -4.20 4.29 -4.80
C ARG A 409 -3.83 3.73 -6.18
N GLN A 410 -2.54 3.63 -6.52
CA GLN A 410 -2.07 2.90 -7.70
C GLN A 410 -2.03 1.39 -7.44
N LEU A 411 -1.62 0.99 -6.24
CA LEU A 411 -1.39 -0.41 -5.88
C LEU A 411 -2.63 -1.11 -5.29
N PHE A 412 -3.59 -0.36 -4.75
CA PHE A 412 -4.74 -0.93 -4.05
C PHE A 412 -6.07 -0.29 -4.46
N HIS A 413 -7.14 -1.05 -4.30
CA HIS A 413 -8.51 -0.58 -4.51
C HIS A 413 -9.31 -0.62 -3.23
N PHE A 414 -10.02 0.48 -2.99
CA PHE A 414 -10.81 0.68 -1.78
C PHE A 414 -12.27 0.87 -2.15
N THR A 415 -13.13 0.03 -1.56
CA THR A 415 -14.58 0.09 -1.76
C THR A 415 -15.24 1.20 -0.95
N THR A 416 -14.58 1.71 0.10
CA THR A 416 -15.04 2.82 0.94
C THR A 416 -13.88 3.72 1.33
N GLN A 417 -14.19 4.97 1.72
CA GLN A 417 -13.19 5.90 2.26
C GLN A 417 -12.59 5.37 3.57
N GLU A 418 -13.42 4.78 4.44
CA GLU A 418 -12.97 4.15 5.70
C GLU A 418 -11.95 3.03 5.46
N ALA A 419 -12.14 2.19 4.44
CA ALA A 419 -11.17 1.14 4.11
C ALA A 419 -9.84 1.73 3.61
N TYR A 420 -9.89 2.84 2.88
CA TYR A 420 -8.69 3.58 2.48
C TYR A 420 -7.99 4.19 3.70
N ASP A 421 -8.72 4.88 4.58
CA ASP A 421 -8.15 5.55 5.76
C ASP A 421 -7.53 4.54 6.74
N ASN A 422 -8.14 3.36 6.89
CA ASN A 422 -7.67 2.29 7.80
C ASN A 422 -6.54 1.43 7.22
N PHE A 423 -6.17 1.60 5.94
CA PHE A 423 -5.09 0.84 5.32
C PHE A 423 -3.75 1.56 5.48
N HIS A 424 -2.79 0.89 6.11
CA HIS A 424 -1.47 1.43 6.38
C HIS A 424 -0.41 0.82 5.46
N MET A 425 0.29 1.68 4.73
CA MET A 425 1.42 1.33 3.88
C MET A 425 2.64 2.11 4.35
N GLN A 426 3.82 1.48 4.27
CA GLN A 426 5.09 2.11 4.61
C GLN A 426 6.08 1.88 3.49
N VAL A 427 6.77 2.94 3.10
CA VAL A 427 7.96 2.84 2.26
C VAL A 427 9.17 3.03 3.16
N ILE A 428 10.07 2.06 3.12
CA ILE A 428 11.33 2.09 3.83
C ILE A 428 12.41 2.28 2.78
N CYS A 429 12.95 3.51 2.69
CA CYS A 429 14.07 3.82 1.82
C CYS A 429 15.39 3.53 2.54
N MET A 430 16.25 2.72 1.91
CA MET A 430 17.55 2.32 2.44
C MET A 430 18.63 2.38 1.37
N THR A 431 19.87 2.69 1.78
CA THR A 431 21.04 2.51 0.93
C THR A 431 21.57 1.06 1.02
N PRO A 432 22.33 0.59 0.03
CA PRO A 432 23.02 -0.69 0.12
C PRO A 432 23.89 -0.83 1.38
N SER A 433 24.64 0.20 1.76
CA SER A 433 25.43 0.20 3.00
C SER A 433 24.59 -0.01 4.27
N GLU A 434 23.41 0.60 4.37
CA GLU A 434 22.51 0.40 5.51
C GLU A 434 21.96 -1.03 5.56
N LEU A 435 21.54 -1.56 4.41
CA LEU A 435 21.07 -2.94 4.31
C LEU A 435 22.18 -3.95 4.62
N ASN A 436 23.40 -3.74 4.12
CA ASN A 436 24.57 -4.56 4.42
C ASN A 436 24.86 -4.55 5.93
N ALA A 437 24.78 -3.39 6.59
CA ALA A 437 24.98 -3.27 8.04
C ALA A 437 23.91 -4.00 8.85
N ILE A 438 22.66 -4.03 8.39
CA ILE A 438 21.57 -4.82 9.00
C ILE A 438 21.80 -6.31 8.74
N GLY A 439 22.11 -6.69 7.50
CA GLY A 439 22.36 -8.07 7.10
C GLY A 439 23.52 -8.72 7.87
N LYS A 440 24.56 -7.96 8.22
CA LYS A 440 25.67 -8.43 9.08
C LYS A 440 25.26 -8.76 10.51
N LYS A 441 24.15 -8.20 11.00
CA LYS A 441 23.60 -8.43 12.34
C LYS A 441 22.44 -9.41 12.33
N ASP A 442 22.09 -9.91 11.14
CA ASP A 442 20.96 -10.80 10.95
C ASP A 442 21.21 -12.18 11.57
N THR A 443 20.14 -12.80 12.03
CA THR A 443 20.14 -14.09 12.73
C THR A 443 18.96 -14.91 12.26
N LYS A 444 19.07 -16.25 12.26
CA LYS A 444 17.97 -17.12 11.84
C LYS A 444 16.66 -16.93 12.63
N GLU A 445 16.70 -16.33 13.82
CA GLU A 445 15.49 -16.04 14.61
C GLU A 445 14.87 -14.65 14.36
N LYS A 446 15.45 -13.81 13.50
CA LYS A 446 14.97 -12.45 13.23
C LYS A 446 14.63 -12.28 11.77
N VAL A 447 13.55 -11.54 11.53
CA VAL A 447 13.13 -11.15 10.18
C VAL A 447 13.92 -9.91 9.78
N ASP A 448 14.72 -10.00 8.72
CA ASP A 448 15.42 -8.85 8.16
C ASP A 448 14.50 -8.01 7.24
N MET A 449 15.01 -6.87 6.75
CA MET A 449 14.21 -5.98 5.91
C MET A 449 13.85 -6.59 4.54
N ILE A 450 14.74 -7.40 3.97
CA ILE A 450 14.46 -8.13 2.72
C ILE A 450 13.37 -9.16 2.94
N GLU A 451 13.34 -9.84 4.09
CA GLU A 451 12.30 -10.80 4.44
C GLU A 451 10.96 -10.12 4.78
N ARG A 452 11.02 -8.96 5.44
CA ARG A 452 9.83 -8.17 5.83
C ARG A 452 9.12 -7.52 4.65
N ALA A 453 9.83 -7.18 3.58
CA ALA A 453 9.29 -6.44 2.46
C ALA A 453 8.19 -7.23 1.69
N ASP A 454 7.21 -6.50 1.20
CA ASP A 454 6.08 -7.00 0.38
C ASP A 454 6.20 -6.61 -1.08
N MET A 455 7.07 -5.64 -1.36
CA MET A 455 7.43 -5.18 -2.67
C MET A 455 8.83 -4.59 -2.59
N PHE A 456 9.62 -4.81 -3.63
CA PHE A 456 10.93 -4.21 -3.79
C PHE A 456 10.91 -3.17 -4.89
N TYR A 457 11.57 -2.05 -4.66
CA TYR A 457 11.84 -1.04 -5.66
C TYR A 457 13.32 -0.70 -5.66
N LEU A 458 14.01 -0.89 -6.79
CA LEU A 458 15.43 -0.58 -6.96
C LEU A 458 15.57 0.61 -7.92
N GLY A 459 15.95 1.76 -7.36
CA GLY A 459 16.11 3.02 -8.07
C GLY A 459 17.57 3.34 -8.37
N SER A 460 17.96 3.31 -9.64
CA SER A 460 19.26 3.81 -10.11
C SER A 460 19.09 5.11 -10.89
N TYR A 461 19.89 6.11 -10.50
CA TYR A 461 19.93 7.44 -11.07
C TYR A 461 21.38 7.92 -11.12
N ASP A 462 21.66 8.90 -11.96
CA ASP A 462 22.94 9.60 -12.01
C ASP A 462 22.74 11.11 -12.20
N SER A 463 23.86 11.82 -12.33
CA SER A 463 23.89 13.27 -12.52
C SER A 463 23.16 13.80 -13.76
N GLU A 464 22.97 12.97 -14.80
CA GLU A 464 22.28 13.31 -16.05
C GLU A 464 20.76 13.06 -15.98
N THR A 465 20.29 12.46 -14.89
CA THR A 465 18.86 12.18 -14.70
C THR A 465 18.08 13.48 -14.53
N ASN A 466 17.03 13.68 -15.33
CA ASN A 466 16.24 14.93 -15.25
C ASN A 466 15.67 15.15 -13.84
N ASN A 467 15.65 16.40 -13.37
CA ASN A 467 15.17 16.78 -12.03
C ASN A 467 15.96 16.18 -10.84
N ILE A 468 17.06 15.42 -11.04
CA ILE A 468 17.86 14.86 -9.94
C ILE A 468 18.35 15.97 -8.98
N ALA A 469 18.75 17.11 -9.54
CA ALA A 469 19.18 18.27 -8.77
C ALA A 469 18.10 18.80 -7.82
N ASN A 470 16.84 18.76 -8.26
CA ASN A 470 15.73 19.27 -7.46
C ASN A 470 15.40 18.33 -6.32
N VAL A 471 15.44 17.01 -6.56
CA VAL A 471 15.20 15.99 -5.54
C VAL A 471 16.31 15.98 -4.48
N TYR A 472 17.57 16.16 -4.88
CA TYR A 472 18.68 16.36 -3.93
C TYR A 472 18.49 17.62 -3.08
N LYS A 473 18.18 18.76 -3.71
CA LYS A 473 17.91 20.00 -2.98
C LYS A 473 16.75 19.83 -2.00
N LEU A 474 15.67 19.19 -2.42
CA LEU A 474 14.48 18.94 -1.60
C LEU A 474 14.85 18.07 -0.38
N TYR A 475 15.53 16.95 -0.61
CA TYR A 475 15.96 16.06 0.47
C TYR A 475 16.90 16.76 1.45
N TYR A 476 18.02 17.30 0.98
CA TYR A 476 19.01 17.86 1.88
C TYR A 476 18.50 19.13 2.59
N LYS A 477 17.74 19.99 1.92
CA LYS A 477 17.20 21.22 2.52
C LYS A 477 16.13 20.93 3.57
N TYR A 478 15.18 20.04 3.29
CA TYR A 478 13.98 19.89 4.11
C TYR A 478 13.93 18.59 4.93
N VAL A 479 14.64 17.55 4.52
CA VAL A 479 14.72 16.27 5.25
C VAL A 479 15.95 16.27 6.17
N GLU A 480 17.11 16.66 5.65
CA GLU A 480 18.37 16.77 6.43
C GLU A 480 18.59 18.16 7.05
N ASN A 481 17.65 19.10 6.88
CA ASN A 481 17.70 20.47 7.42
C ASN A 481 18.95 21.30 7.02
N GLN A 482 19.55 21.03 5.86
CA GLN A 482 20.68 21.77 5.30
C GLN A 482 20.20 22.95 4.45
N LYS A 483 19.84 24.06 5.10
CA LYS A 483 19.18 25.23 4.47
C LYS A 483 19.90 25.78 3.22
N ASP A 484 21.22 25.78 3.21
CA ASP A 484 22.05 26.35 2.14
C ASP A 484 22.63 25.30 1.17
N TYR A 485 22.06 24.09 1.14
CA TYR A 485 22.55 23.00 0.31
C TYR A 485 22.63 23.41 -1.17
N GLN A 486 23.82 23.23 -1.76
CA GLN A 486 24.06 23.42 -3.18
C GLN A 486 24.24 22.06 -3.83
N TYR A 487 23.45 21.81 -4.88
CA TYR A 487 23.57 20.60 -5.66
C TYR A 487 24.93 20.55 -6.37
N ASP A 488 25.62 19.43 -6.21
CA ASP A 488 26.91 19.14 -6.82
C ASP A 488 26.78 17.85 -7.63
N SER A 489 26.75 17.99 -8.95
CA SER A 489 26.57 16.86 -9.87
C SER A 489 27.69 15.81 -9.76
N SER A 490 28.86 16.18 -9.24
CA SER A 490 29.99 15.25 -9.04
C SER A 490 29.84 14.36 -7.81
N LYS A 491 28.84 14.63 -6.95
CA LYS A 491 28.58 13.92 -5.70
C LYS A 491 27.31 13.08 -5.72
N VAL A 492 26.68 12.92 -6.88
CA VAL A 492 25.52 12.04 -7.01
C VAL A 492 26.00 10.60 -6.83
N ALA A 493 25.54 9.94 -5.77
CA ALA A 493 25.92 8.56 -5.52
C ALA A 493 25.31 7.64 -6.59
N GLU A 494 26.11 6.68 -7.05
CA GLU A 494 25.67 5.62 -7.94
C GLU A 494 25.85 4.26 -7.28
N PHE A 495 25.23 3.22 -7.83
CA PHE A 495 25.45 1.86 -7.32
C PHE A 495 26.88 1.32 -7.58
N MET A 496 27.71 2.05 -8.32
CA MET A 496 29.16 1.78 -8.36
C MET A 496 29.86 2.22 -7.07
N ASP A 497 29.31 3.23 -6.37
CA ASP A 497 29.83 3.70 -5.08
C ASP A 497 29.14 3.01 -3.90
N GLU A 498 27.95 2.45 -4.13
CA GLU A 498 27.10 1.75 -3.16
C GLU A 498 26.62 0.41 -3.74
N ASP A 499 27.12 -0.73 -3.25
CA ASP A 499 26.72 -2.06 -3.73
C ASP A 499 26.18 -2.93 -2.60
N LEU A 500 25.25 -3.81 -2.93
CA LEU A 500 24.62 -4.71 -1.98
C LEU A 500 25.50 -5.95 -1.82
N ASP A 501 25.68 -6.44 -0.59
CA ASP A 501 26.39 -7.69 -0.36
C ASP A 501 25.63 -8.85 -1.03
N TRP A 502 26.37 -9.77 -1.64
CA TRP A 502 25.76 -10.83 -2.45
C TRP A 502 24.75 -11.69 -1.69
N ASN A 503 24.95 -11.92 -0.38
CA ASN A 503 23.98 -12.66 0.44
C ASN A 503 22.60 -12.00 0.45
N LEU A 504 22.52 -10.68 0.45
CA LEU A 504 21.26 -9.95 0.41
C LEU A 504 20.63 -10.01 -0.99
N CYS A 505 21.42 -9.88 -2.07
CA CYS A 505 20.94 -10.15 -3.43
C CYS A 505 20.41 -11.59 -3.56
N PHE A 506 21.13 -12.56 -3.01
CA PHE A 506 20.75 -13.98 -3.02
C PHE A 506 19.44 -14.22 -2.27
N LYS A 507 19.27 -13.62 -1.08
CA LYS A 507 18.01 -13.66 -0.32
C LYS A 507 16.86 -13.09 -1.14
N LEU A 508 17.06 -11.94 -1.80
CA LEU A 508 16.05 -11.33 -2.66
C LEU A 508 15.68 -12.26 -3.83
N ILE A 509 16.66 -12.82 -4.55
CA ILE A 509 16.45 -13.81 -5.62
C ILE A 509 15.67 -15.03 -5.09
N TYR A 510 16.06 -15.53 -3.92
CA TYR A 510 15.41 -16.68 -3.29
C TYR A 510 13.95 -16.39 -2.97
N ARG A 511 13.63 -15.22 -2.41
CA ARG A 511 12.24 -14.80 -2.15
C ARG A 511 11.45 -14.67 -3.44
N LEU A 512 12.02 -14.05 -4.48
CA LEU A 512 11.36 -13.94 -5.78
C LEU A 512 11.07 -15.31 -6.41
N CYS A 513 11.95 -16.30 -6.25
CA CYS A 513 11.70 -17.62 -6.80
C CYS A 513 10.64 -18.43 -6.03
N ASN A 514 10.41 -18.09 -4.76
CA ASN A 514 9.49 -18.81 -3.89
C ASN A 514 8.14 -18.10 -3.68
N ASN A 515 8.05 -16.80 -3.96
CA ASN A 515 6.83 -16.02 -3.84
C ASN A 515 6.41 -15.42 -5.19
N LYS A 516 5.39 -16.03 -5.81
CA LYS A 516 4.85 -15.61 -7.12
C LYS A 516 4.21 -14.23 -7.12
N ASN A 517 3.76 -13.77 -5.95
CA ASN A 517 3.04 -12.51 -5.79
C ASN A 517 3.95 -11.39 -5.27
N LEU A 518 5.27 -11.59 -5.25
CA LEU A 518 6.25 -10.63 -4.75
C LEU A 518 6.80 -9.79 -5.90
N PRO A 519 6.35 -8.52 -6.07
CA PRO A 519 6.86 -7.65 -7.11
C PRO A 519 8.27 -7.13 -6.79
N LEU A 520 9.14 -7.19 -7.79
CA LEU A 520 10.37 -6.41 -7.87
C LEU A 520 10.24 -5.40 -9.02
N VAL A 521 10.35 -4.11 -8.71
CA VAL A 521 10.42 -3.03 -9.70
C VAL A 521 11.86 -2.50 -9.75
N MET A 522 12.45 -2.42 -10.93
CA MET A 522 13.82 -1.88 -11.09
C MET A 522 13.83 -0.79 -12.16
N THR A 523 14.54 0.31 -11.95
CA THR A 523 14.74 1.27 -13.05
C THR A 523 15.64 0.67 -14.12
N ASN A 524 15.35 0.95 -15.39
CA ASN A 524 16.14 0.43 -16.52
C ASN A 524 17.60 0.91 -16.48
N ARG A 525 17.88 2.02 -15.77
CA ARG A 525 19.24 2.54 -15.57
C ARG A 525 20.15 1.57 -14.82
N LEU A 526 19.63 0.65 -14.00
CA LEU A 526 20.46 -0.40 -13.39
C LEU A 526 21.18 -1.26 -14.44
N GLY A 527 20.61 -1.41 -15.65
CA GLY A 527 21.27 -2.08 -16.76
C GLY A 527 22.60 -1.42 -17.20
N ASN A 528 22.82 -0.14 -16.89
CA ASN A 528 24.10 0.53 -17.18
C ASN A 528 25.28 -0.03 -16.37
N LEU A 529 25.03 -0.59 -15.19
CA LEU A 529 26.06 -1.20 -14.36
C LEU A 529 26.67 -2.45 -15.05
N GLU A 530 25.92 -3.10 -15.95
CA GLU A 530 26.42 -4.17 -16.80
C GLU A 530 27.27 -3.61 -17.95
N LYS A 531 26.77 -2.60 -18.66
CA LYS A 531 27.48 -1.93 -19.77
C LYS A 531 28.83 -1.35 -19.37
N TYR A 532 28.90 -0.70 -18.20
CA TYR A 532 30.12 -0.09 -17.68
C TYR A 532 30.98 -1.08 -16.88
N GLY A 533 30.70 -2.38 -17.00
CA GLY A 533 31.32 -3.46 -16.24
C GLY A 533 32.83 -3.36 -16.03
N THR A 534 33.30 -4.06 -15.02
CA THR A 534 34.68 -4.03 -14.55
C THR A 534 35.71 -4.44 -15.60
N ALA A 535 35.43 -5.47 -16.41
CA ALA A 535 36.43 -6.04 -17.32
C ALA A 535 35.81 -6.68 -18.56
N ASP A 536 36.61 -6.78 -19.62
CA ASP A 536 36.27 -7.56 -20.82
C ASP A 536 36.61 -9.03 -20.58
N VAL A 537 35.63 -9.92 -20.78
CA VAL A 537 35.72 -11.36 -20.57
C VAL A 537 35.34 -12.10 -21.84
N LYS A 538 36.11 -13.11 -22.22
CA LYS A 538 35.80 -13.97 -23.38
C LYS A 538 34.80 -15.05 -22.98
N MET A 539 33.68 -15.13 -23.70
CA MET A 539 32.60 -16.06 -23.46
C MET A 539 32.37 -16.95 -24.68
N TYR A 540 32.08 -18.23 -24.42
CA TYR A 540 31.60 -19.14 -25.44
C TYR A 540 30.11 -18.89 -25.72
N GLN A 541 29.76 -18.59 -26.97
CA GLN A 541 28.38 -18.38 -27.43
C GLN A 541 27.84 -19.56 -28.26
N SER A 542 28.64 -20.19 -29.12
CA SER A 542 28.24 -21.36 -29.93
C SER A 542 29.47 -22.00 -30.59
N LYS A 543 29.31 -23.14 -31.27
CA LYS A 543 30.42 -23.74 -32.05
C LYS A 543 30.92 -22.82 -33.15
N LYS A 544 30.01 -22.04 -33.73
CA LYS A 544 30.33 -21.04 -34.78
C LYS A 544 30.95 -19.76 -34.21
N THR A 545 30.77 -19.49 -32.92
CA THR A 545 31.29 -18.28 -32.26
C THR A 545 31.79 -18.60 -30.85
N PRO A 546 32.94 -19.28 -30.74
CA PRO A 546 33.42 -19.82 -29.47
C PRO A 546 34.09 -18.79 -28.55
N ASN A 547 34.45 -17.61 -29.06
CA ASN A 547 35.21 -16.59 -28.33
C ASN A 547 34.63 -15.19 -28.54
N VAL A 548 33.64 -14.83 -27.73
CA VAL A 548 32.94 -13.56 -27.79
C VAL A 548 33.34 -12.69 -26.61
N THR A 549 33.95 -11.54 -26.88
CA THR A 549 34.28 -10.59 -25.82
C THR A 549 33.03 -9.85 -25.34
N ARG A 550 32.82 -9.84 -24.04
CA ARG A 550 31.76 -9.08 -23.36
C ARG A 550 32.29 -8.33 -22.16
N LYS A 551 31.77 -7.13 -21.98
CA LYS A 551 31.91 -6.42 -20.72
C LYS A 551 31.20 -7.20 -19.63
N ALA A 552 31.84 -7.36 -18.48
CA ALA A 552 31.31 -8.12 -17.35
C ALA A 552 31.55 -7.38 -16.03
N THR A 553 30.70 -7.61 -15.04
CA THR A 553 30.62 -6.79 -13.82
C THR A 553 30.85 -7.60 -12.54
N LEU A 554 31.50 -6.97 -11.55
CA LEU A 554 31.60 -7.46 -10.17
C LEU A 554 30.44 -7.00 -9.29
N ASN A 555 29.71 -5.96 -9.72
CA ASN A 555 28.63 -5.35 -8.94
C ASN A 555 27.46 -6.34 -8.75
N ASN A 556 27.03 -6.54 -7.51
CA ASN A 556 26.01 -7.53 -7.17
C ASN A 556 24.61 -7.09 -7.55
N LEU A 557 24.29 -5.80 -7.51
CA LEU A 557 23.01 -5.27 -8.00
C LEU A 557 22.88 -5.43 -9.52
N ALA A 558 23.96 -5.25 -10.26
CA ALA A 558 24.00 -5.52 -11.70
C ALA A 558 23.75 -7.02 -12.01
N LYS A 559 24.29 -7.92 -11.18
CA LYS A 559 24.03 -9.37 -11.27
C LYS A 559 22.58 -9.72 -10.99
N LEU A 560 21.99 -9.11 -9.96
CA LEU A 560 20.55 -9.23 -9.68
C LEU A 560 19.72 -8.77 -10.89
N TYR A 561 20.07 -7.63 -11.49
CA TYR A 561 19.41 -7.11 -12.68
C TYR A 561 19.49 -8.10 -13.86
N ILE A 562 20.65 -8.70 -14.12
CA ILE A 562 20.81 -9.72 -15.18
C ILE A 562 19.87 -10.91 -14.92
N ILE A 563 19.84 -11.44 -13.70
CA ILE A 563 18.96 -12.56 -13.34
C ILE A 563 17.48 -12.17 -13.52
N ALA A 564 17.08 -11.07 -12.89
CA ALA A 564 15.69 -10.64 -12.80
C ALA A 564 15.11 -10.24 -14.17
N SER A 565 15.95 -9.70 -15.07
CA SER A 565 15.54 -9.36 -16.43
C SER A 565 15.47 -10.58 -17.35
N GLN A 566 16.35 -11.57 -17.19
CA GLN A 566 16.45 -12.73 -18.08
C GLN A 566 15.43 -13.82 -17.79
N PHE A 567 15.12 -14.09 -16.53
CA PHE A 567 14.37 -15.27 -16.13
C PHE A 567 13.01 -14.94 -15.54
N ASP A 568 12.04 -15.82 -15.82
CA ASP A 568 10.86 -15.96 -14.98
C ASP A 568 11.30 -16.70 -13.72
N LEU A 569 11.57 -15.95 -12.66
CA LEU A 569 12.02 -16.52 -11.38
C LEU A 569 10.96 -17.40 -10.72
N THR A 570 9.70 -17.26 -11.11
CA THR A 570 8.59 -18.07 -10.59
C THR A 570 8.46 -19.43 -11.27
N ALA A 571 9.17 -19.66 -12.38
CA ALA A 571 9.07 -20.88 -13.17
C ALA A 571 9.72 -22.08 -12.46
N LYS A 572 8.95 -23.17 -12.34
CA LYS A 572 9.38 -24.44 -11.73
C LYS A 572 8.98 -25.61 -12.62
N LYS A 573 9.88 -26.57 -12.82
CA LYS A 573 9.65 -27.79 -13.62
C LYS A 573 8.56 -28.67 -13.04
N GLU A 574 8.45 -28.71 -11.72
CA GLU A 574 7.39 -29.46 -11.04
C GLU A 574 5.99 -28.94 -11.42
N GLU A 575 5.88 -27.65 -11.75
CA GLU A 575 4.61 -27.01 -12.06
C GLU A 575 4.29 -27.02 -13.56
N ASP A 576 5.30 -27.00 -14.44
CA ASP A 576 5.15 -27.00 -15.90
C ASP A 576 6.26 -27.83 -16.56
N GLU A 577 5.87 -29.00 -17.10
CA GLU A 577 6.77 -29.97 -17.74
C GLU A 577 7.32 -29.54 -19.10
N SER A 578 6.80 -28.46 -19.69
CA SER A 578 7.35 -27.90 -20.93
C SER A 578 8.71 -27.23 -20.72
N TYR A 579 9.07 -26.93 -19.47
CA TYR A 579 10.37 -26.35 -19.16
C TYR A 579 11.48 -27.40 -19.26
N ILE A 580 12.38 -27.19 -20.23
CA ILE A 580 13.65 -27.94 -20.37
C ILE A 580 14.57 -27.60 -19.19
N ARG A 581 14.60 -26.31 -18.82
CA ARG A 581 15.41 -25.74 -17.74
C ARG A 581 14.64 -24.62 -17.06
N THR A 582 14.88 -24.36 -15.79
CA THR A 582 14.44 -23.15 -15.09
C THR A 582 15.59 -22.56 -14.28
N PHE A 583 15.48 -21.28 -13.90
CA PHE A 583 16.44 -20.67 -12.98
C PHE A 583 16.37 -21.33 -11.60
N TYR A 584 15.15 -21.59 -11.11
CA TYR A 584 14.94 -22.22 -9.81
C TYR A 584 15.57 -23.61 -9.72
N ASP A 585 15.16 -24.53 -10.61
CA ASP A 585 15.52 -25.95 -10.49
C ASP A 585 16.98 -26.22 -10.86
N ASP A 586 17.51 -25.56 -11.91
CA ASP A 586 18.81 -25.94 -12.49
C ASP A 586 19.98 -25.02 -12.08
N ILE A 587 19.69 -23.87 -11.47
CA ILE A 587 20.70 -22.87 -11.07
C ILE A 587 20.64 -22.66 -9.56
N LEU A 588 19.52 -22.18 -9.03
CA LEU A 588 19.39 -21.84 -7.61
C LEU A 588 19.49 -23.08 -6.71
N MET A 589 18.66 -24.09 -6.96
CA MET A 589 18.54 -25.26 -6.10
C MET A 589 19.69 -26.27 -6.24
N THR A 590 20.50 -26.17 -7.30
CA THR A 590 21.68 -27.03 -7.50
C THR A 590 22.92 -26.55 -6.74
N GLY A 591 22.84 -25.39 -6.06
CA GLY A 591 23.96 -24.81 -5.34
C GLY A 591 25.06 -24.27 -6.26
N LYS A 592 24.73 -23.93 -7.51
CA LYS A 592 25.69 -23.36 -8.48
C LYS A 592 25.92 -21.86 -8.30
N LEU A 593 25.12 -21.20 -7.48
CA LEU A 593 25.30 -19.81 -7.06
C LEU A 593 26.04 -19.81 -5.73
N GLU A 594 27.28 -19.34 -5.76
CA GLU A 594 28.17 -19.27 -4.60
C GLU A 594 28.67 -17.84 -4.41
N GLN A 595 29.43 -17.59 -3.34
CA GLN A 595 30.02 -16.28 -3.07
C GLN A 595 31.53 -16.37 -2.90
N ILE A 596 32.19 -15.23 -3.08
CA ILE A 596 33.63 -15.12 -2.85
C ILE A 596 34.02 -13.73 -2.33
N VAL A 597 35.06 -13.69 -1.50
CA VAL A 597 35.56 -12.46 -0.87
C VAL A 597 36.26 -11.58 -1.90
N LEU A 598 35.88 -10.31 -1.93
CA LEU A 598 36.56 -9.28 -2.73
C LEU A 598 37.85 -8.82 -2.02
N ASN A 599 38.90 -8.54 -2.80
CA ASN A 599 40.14 -7.96 -2.28
C ASN A 599 40.20 -6.44 -2.52
N ASP A 600 41.29 -5.79 -2.08
CA ASP A 600 41.38 -4.33 -2.11
C ASP A 600 41.37 -3.76 -3.54
N THR A 601 41.92 -4.47 -4.52
CA THR A 601 41.93 -4.05 -5.91
C THR A 601 40.53 -4.06 -6.53
N ALA A 602 39.61 -4.94 -6.10
CA ALA A 602 38.20 -4.83 -6.51
C ALA A 602 37.55 -3.55 -5.97
N LYS A 603 37.87 -3.18 -4.72
CA LYS A 603 37.32 -1.98 -4.09
C LYS A 603 37.84 -0.71 -4.75
N THR A 604 39.11 -0.69 -5.19
CA THR A 604 39.73 0.49 -5.82
C THR A 604 39.44 0.60 -7.31
N ASP A 605 39.71 -0.46 -8.08
CA ASP A 605 39.78 -0.39 -9.54
C ASP A 605 38.42 -0.69 -10.17
N ALA A 606 37.67 -1.62 -9.57
CA ALA A 606 36.36 -2.02 -10.07
C ALA A 606 35.21 -1.19 -9.49
N LYS A 607 35.49 -0.33 -8.50
CA LYS A 607 34.49 0.42 -7.71
C LYS A 607 33.36 -0.50 -7.28
N THR A 608 33.68 -1.46 -6.43
CA THR A 608 32.70 -2.37 -5.85
C THR A 608 32.90 -2.38 -4.34
N PRO A 609 32.07 -1.64 -3.57
CA PRO A 609 32.26 -1.48 -2.13
C PRO A 609 31.84 -2.73 -1.32
N ALA A 610 31.13 -3.67 -1.94
CA ALA A 610 30.71 -4.91 -1.29
C ALA A 610 31.91 -5.70 -0.73
N ASP A 611 31.66 -6.51 0.30
CA ASP A 611 32.71 -7.36 0.88
C ASP A 611 32.83 -8.69 0.12
N ASN A 612 31.70 -9.16 -0.43
CA ASN A 612 31.61 -10.41 -1.17
C ASN A 612 30.88 -10.20 -2.50
N THR A 613 31.23 -11.01 -3.48
CA THR A 613 30.56 -11.02 -4.78
C THR A 613 30.03 -12.40 -5.13
N GLY A 614 28.89 -12.42 -5.83
CA GLY A 614 28.28 -13.65 -6.32
C GLY A 614 28.97 -14.23 -7.52
N TYR A 615 28.99 -15.55 -7.63
CA TYR A 615 29.52 -16.21 -8.81
C TYR A 615 28.73 -17.45 -9.20
N TYR A 616 28.71 -17.76 -10.49
CA TYR A 616 27.98 -18.90 -11.03
C TYR A 616 29.00 -19.93 -11.51
N VAL A 617 28.92 -21.14 -10.96
CA VAL A 617 29.79 -22.25 -11.36
C VAL A 617 29.36 -22.75 -12.73
N ARG A 618 29.85 -22.06 -13.78
CA ARG A 618 29.54 -22.42 -15.17
C ARG A 618 30.27 -23.72 -15.53
N PRO A 619 29.62 -24.64 -16.26
CA PRO A 619 30.31 -25.74 -16.93
C PRO A 619 31.41 -25.22 -17.88
N LYS A 620 32.53 -25.93 -18.01
CA LYS A 620 33.69 -25.47 -18.78
C LYS A 620 33.33 -25.33 -20.27
N THR A 621 33.19 -24.10 -20.77
CA THR A 621 32.89 -23.85 -22.19
C THR A 621 34.01 -23.11 -22.95
N ILE A 622 35.04 -22.61 -22.28
CA ILE A 622 36.12 -21.87 -22.96
C ILE A 622 37.29 -22.80 -23.29
N GLU A 623 37.50 -23.04 -24.57
CA GLU A 623 38.73 -23.63 -25.12
C GLU A 623 39.85 -22.58 -25.18
N THR A 624 40.34 -22.13 -24.03
CA THR A 624 41.57 -21.32 -23.92
C THR A 624 42.58 -22.06 -23.06
N ASP A 625 43.85 -22.06 -23.40
CA ASP A 625 44.88 -22.65 -22.53
C ASP A 625 45.19 -21.75 -21.31
N ASP A 626 44.70 -20.51 -21.32
CA ASP A 626 44.89 -19.55 -20.24
C ASP A 626 43.94 -19.81 -19.06
N LEU A 627 44.51 -20.34 -17.97
CA LEU A 627 43.80 -20.63 -16.73
C LEU A 627 43.20 -19.37 -16.08
N THR A 628 43.88 -18.23 -16.26
CA THR A 628 43.56 -16.88 -15.76
C THR A 628 42.22 -16.44 -16.39
N GLU A 629 42.15 -16.39 -17.72
CA GLU A 629 40.92 -16.09 -18.47
C GLU A 629 39.78 -17.06 -18.17
N LYS A 630 40.06 -18.36 -17.98
CA LYS A 630 39.04 -19.33 -17.54
C LYS A 630 38.46 -19.00 -16.16
N GLN A 631 39.27 -18.49 -15.24
CA GLN A 631 38.87 -18.19 -13.87
C GLN A 631 38.06 -16.89 -13.76
N LYS A 632 38.37 -15.86 -14.57
CA LYS A 632 37.58 -14.61 -14.64
C LYS A 632 36.09 -14.84 -14.92
N CYS A 633 35.79 -15.86 -15.71
CA CYS A 633 34.43 -16.15 -16.21
C CYS A 633 33.45 -16.64 -15.13
N TYR A 634 33.92 -16.98 -13.93
CA TYR A 634 33.07 -17.49 -12.86
C TYR A 634 32.37 -16.36 -12.09
N TYR A 635 33.10 -15.29 -11.76
CA TYR A 635 32.64 -14.21 -10.86
C TYR A 635 32.38 -12.87 -11.55
N LEU A 636 32.79 -12.69 -12.81
CA LEU A 636 32.40 -11.55 -13.64
C LEU A 636 31.21 -11.94 -14.52
N TRP A 637 30.05 -11.35 -14.27
CA TRP A 637 28.82 -11.73 -14.97
C TRP A 637 28.46 -10.76 -16.08
N ASN A 638 27.80 -11.28 -17.11
CA ASN A 638 27.30 -10.54 -18.26
C ASN A 638 26.04 -11.24 -18.83
N PRO A 639 25.41 -10.68 -19.87
CA PRO A 639 24.20 -11.25 -20.44
C PRO A 639 24.32 -12.71 -20.93
N LEU A 640 25.53 -13.22 -21.20
CA LEU A 640 25.76 -14.60 -21.64
C LEU A 640 26.04 -15.59 -20.49
N THR A 641 26.06 -15.13 -19.23
CA THR A 641 26.46 -15.94 -18.08
C THR A 641 25.64 -17.23 -17.93
N PHE A 642 24.32 -17.17 -18.12
CA PHE A 642 23.43 -18.30 -17.84
C PHE A 642 23.06 -19.16 -19.06
N TYR A 643 23.60 -18.83 -20.23
CA TYR A 643 23.21 -19.48 -21.48
C TYR A 643 23.63 -20.96 -21.49
N PRO A 644 22.84 -21.86 -22.12
CA PRO A 644 23.08 -23.30 -22.13
C PRO A 644 24.44 -23.71 -22.74
N GLU A 645 24.80 -24.98 -22.59
CA GLU A 645 26.06 -25.50 -23.12
C GLU A 645 26.10 -25.60 -24.65
N ALA A 646 27.32 -25.66 -25.18
CA ALA A 646 27.66 -25.58 -26.60
C ALA A 646 26.83 -26.46 -27.55
N ASP A 647 26.54 -27.70 -27.15
CA ASP A 647 25.84 -28.68 -27.98
C ASP A 647 24.32 -28.41 -28.05
N GLU A 648 23.75 -27.79 -27.02
CA GLU A 648 22.33 -27.37 -26.99
C GLU A 648 22.14 -25.99 -27.64
N MET A 649 23.22 -25.18 -27.66
CA MET A 649 23.24 -23.82 -28.19
C MET A 649 23.04 -23.75 -29.69
N ASP A 650 23.62 -24.64 -30.50
CA ASP A 650 23.50 -24.58 -31.96
C ASP A 650 22.04 -24.66 -32.44
N ALA A 651 21.19 -25.39 -31.71
CA ALA A 651 19.76 -25.50 -31.99
C ALA A 651 18.92 -24.36 -31.38
N LEU A 652 19.51 -23.41 -30.65
CA LEU A 652 18.87 -22.17 -30.20
C LEU A 652 18.96 -21.05 -31.27
N TRP A 653 19.75 -21.24 -32.33
CA TRP A 653 19.96 -20.28 -33.40
C TRP A 653 19.22 -20.72 -34.66
N SER A 654 18.41 -19.84 -35.25
CA SER A 654 17.71 -20.14 -36.50
C SER A 654 18.59 -19.74 -37.70
N THR A 655 19.24 -20.73 -38.33
CA THR A 655 20.05 -20.63 -39.58
C THR A 655 21.40 -19.89 -39.46
N ASP A 656 22.23 -19.99 -40.51
CA ASP A 656 23.66 -19.63 -40.58
C ASP A 656 24.04 -18.16 -40.32
N SER A 657 23.13 -17.32 -39.82
CA SER A 657 23.41 -15.93 -39.43
C SER A 657 23.37 -15.73 -37.92
N GLN A 658 24.29 -14.90 -37.40
CA GLN A 658 24.48 -14.59 -35.97
C GLN A 658 23.34 -13.78 -35.33
N CYS A 659 22.22 -13.64 -36.03
CA CYS A 659 21.22 -12.58 -35.84
C CYS A 659 19.81 -13.09 -35.54
N ASN A 660 19.54 -14.39 -35.66
CA ASN A 660 18.19 -14.94 -35.46
C ASN A 660 18.19 -15.99 -34.35
N ILE A 661 17.58 -15.67 -33.20
CA ILE A 661 17.37 -16.59 -32.08
C ILE A 661 16.00 -17.25 -32.14
N ASN A 662 15.93 -18.48 -31.61
CA ASN A 662 14.67 -19.15 -31.35
C ASN A 662 14.16 -18.76 -29.95
N VAL A 663 13.37 -17.68 -29.89
CA VAL A 663 12.78 -17.15 -28.64
C VAL A 663 11.95 -18.20 -27.92
N ASP A 664 11.13 -18.99 -28.63
CA ASP A 664 10.29 -20.03 -28.00
C ASP A 664 11.14 -21.09 -27.30
N LYS A 665 12.29 -21.44 -27.89
CA LYS A 665 13.23 -22.35 -27.26
C LYS A 665 13.88 -21.72 -26.02
N PHE A 666 14.26 -20.44 -26.03
CA PHE A 666 14.72 -19.77 -24.79
C PHE A 666 13.64 -19.70 -23.72
N VAL A 667 12.38 -19.44 -24.08
CA VAL A 667 11.25 -19.46 -23.13
C VAL A 667 11.06 -20.84 -22.50
N SER A 668 11.30 -21.93 -23.24
CA SER A 668 11.31 -23.29 -22.66
C SER A 668 12.46 -23.54 -21.67
N TYR A 669 13.47 -22.66 -21.61
CA TYR A 669 14.52 -22.67 -20.58
C TYR A 669 14.22 -21.69 -19.42
N GLY A 670 12.97 -21.20 -19.32
CA GLY A 670 12.51 -20.31 -18.25
C GLY A 670 12.90 -18.84 -18.46
N TYR A 671 13.36 -18.45 -19.65
CA TYR A 671 13.66 -17.05 -19.94
C TYR A 671 12.37 -16.24 -20.19
N ASN A 672 12.38 -14.97 -19.79
CA ASN A 672 11.32 -14.02 -20.09
C ASN A 672 11.29 -13.75 -21.60
N ARG A 673 10.12 -13.93 -22.24
CA ARG A 673 9.95 -13.62 -23.66
C ARG A 673 10.27 -12.15 -23.96
N SER A 674 9.84 -11.26 -23.06
CA SER A 674 10.05 -9.81 -23.07
C SER A 674 11.53 -9.38 -22.98
N TYR A 675 12.43 -10.28 -22.57
CA TYR A 675 13.87 -10.04 -22.61
C TYR A 675 14.39 -9.94 -24.06
N PHE A 676 13.72 -10.60 -25.02
CA PHE A 676 14.18 -10.76 -26.40
C PHE A 676 13.50 -9.82 -27.41
N ASP A 677 12.96 -8.68 -26.98
CA ASP A 677 12.08 -7.81 -27.78
C ASP A 677 12.54 -7.60 -29.24
N VAL A 678 11.56 -7.73 -30.15
CA VAL A 678 11.62 -8.26 -31.52
C VAL A 678 11.91 -7.23 -32.62
N ASN A 679 12.12 -5.95 -32.28
CA ASN A 679 12.31 -4.89 -33.28
C ASN A 679 13.73 -4.81 -33.86
N ASP A 680 14.72 -5.50 -33.26
CA ASP A 680 16.08 -5.60 -33.79
C ASP A 680 16.79 -6.87 -33.31
N ALA A 681 16.22 -8.04 -33.65
CA ALA A 681 16.81 -9.34 -33.29
C ALA A 681 18.26 -9.51 -33.81
N SER A 682 18.63 -8.73 -34.82
CA SER A 682 19.94 -8.77 -35.45
C SER A 682 21.10 -8.29 -34.56
N ASN A 683 20.80 -7.57 -33.48
CA ASN A 683 21.79 -6.96 -32.58
C ASN A 683 21.86 -7.55 -31.16
N ILE A 684 21.13 -8.65 -30.90
CA ILE A 684 21.05 -9.30 -29.58
C ILE A 684 22.44 -9.76 -29.10
N PHE A 685 23.38 -10.10 -29.99
CA PHE A 685 24.72 -10.57 -29.61
C PHE A 685 25.86 -9.71 -30.14
N THR A 686 25.57 -8.49 -30.54
CA THR A 686 26.60 -7.57 -31.04
C THR A 686 26.52 -6.22 -30.34
N SER A 687 25.38 -5.88 -29.72
CA SER A 687 25.22 -4.65 -28.95
C SER A 687 25.50 -4.86 -27.46
N SER A 688 26.32 -3.98 -26.88
CA SER A 688 26.52 -3.85 -25.43
C SER A 688 25.31 -3.24 -24.70
N LYS A 689 24.14 -3.17 -25.35
CA LYS A 689 22.93 -2.48 -24.89
C LYS A 689 21.80 -3.45 -24.50
N MET A 690 22.06 -4.75 -24.52
CA MET A 690 21.09 -5.83 -24.26
C MET A 690 20.44 -5.74 -22.87
N GLY A 691 21.25 -5.60 -21.80
CA GLY A 691 20.71 -5.44 -20.45
C GLY A 691 19.82 -4.20 -20.33
N MET A 692 20.14 -3.14 -21.06
CA MET A 692 19.44 -1.84 -21.02
C MET A 692 18.10 -1.81 -21.75
N LYS A 693 17.67 -2.89 -22.41
CA LYS A 693 16.40 -2.96 -23.15
C LYS A 693 15.48 -4.08 -22.70
N ALA A 694 15.81 -4.77 -21.62
CA ALA A 694 14.92 -5.79 -21.08
C ALA A 694 13.70 -5.16 -20.40
N LYS A 695 12.49 -5.59 -20.79
CA LYS A 695 11.23 -5.04 -20.24
C LYS A 695 10.80 -5.65 -18.90
N GLY A 696 11.63 -6.52 -18.30
CA GLY A 696 11.21 -7.36 -17.17
C GLY A 696 10.06 -8.28 -17.60
N SER A 697 9.44 -8.99 -16.65
CA SER A 697 8.14 -9.61 -16.90
C SER A 697 7.05 -8.54 -17.07
N ASP A 698 6.07 -8.82 -17.90
CA ASP A 698 4.86 -8.00 -18.07
C ASP A 698 3.83 -8.24 -16.96
N GLY A 699 4.18 -8.91 -15.87
CA GLY A 699 3.26 -9.31 -14.81
C GLY A 699 2.39 -10.52 -15.15
N GLU A 700 2.22 -10.88 -16.43
CA GLU A 700 1.60 -12.14 -16.86
C GLU A 700 2.61 -13.31 -16.76
N HIS A 701 3.88 -13.05 -17.07
CA HIS A 701 4.96 -14.05 -17.18
C HIS A 701 6.17 -13.77 -16.27
N GLY A 702 5.94 -13.57 -14.97
CA GLY A 702 6.99 -13.43 -13.96
C GLY A 702 6.63 -12.45 -12.84
N ASN A 703 7.64 -12.01 -12.09
CA ASN A 703 7.46 -11.15 -10.90
C ASN A 703 8.38 -9.91 -10.85
N VAL A 704 8.90 -9.49 -12.01
CA VAL A 704 9.84 -8.36 -12.13
C VAL A 704 9.30 -7.35 -13.14
N ALA A 705 9.21 -6.07 -12.80
CA ALA A 705 8.84 -5.00 -13.73
C ALA A 705 10.03 -4.08 -14.00
N ILE A 706 10.34 -3.82 -15.28
CA ILE A 706 11.38 -2.85 -15.69
C ILE A 706 10.72 -1.82 -16.63
N PRO A 707 10.47 -0.58 -16.14
CA PRO A 707 9.80 0.46 -16.93
C PRO A 707 10.66 0.90 -18.12
N GLN A 708 10.02 1.12 -19.28
CA GLN A 708 10.66 1.65 -20.48
C GLN A 708 9.81 2.69 -21.20
N ASN A 709 10.47 3.56 -21.98
CA ASN A 709 9.85 4.45 -22.96
C ASN A 709 10.47 4.17 -24.34
N ALA A 710 9.64 4.11 -25.39
CA ALA A 710 10.03 3.71 -26.75
C ALA A 710 11.20 4.50 -27.37
N ASN A 711 11.51 5.70 -26.84
CA ASN A 711 12.46 6.63 -27.44
C ASN A 711 13.73 6.91 -26.62
N ASN A 712 13.94 6.31 -25.44
CA ASN A 712 15.14 6.56 -24.62
C ASN A 712 15.57 5.34 -23.79
N GLU A 713 16.79 4.86 -24.05
CA GLU A 713 17.41 3.68 -23.44
C GLU A 713 17.82 3.89 -21.97
N ASN A 714 17.81 5.12 -21.46
CA ASN A 714 18.23 5.48 -20.08
C ASN A 714 17.09 6.08 -19.23
N TYR A 715 15.87 5.56 -19.38
CA TYR A 715 14.72 6.13 -18.68
C TYR A 715 14.69 5.79 -17.18
N SER A 716 14.29 6.77 -16.38
CA SER A 716 14.07 6.68 -14.93
C SER A 716 12.58 6.86 -14.63
N THR A 717 12.02 6.13 -13.65
CA THR A 717 10.70 6.50 -13.11
C THR A 717 10.83 7.84 -12.38
N LEU A 718 9.79 8.68 -12.45
CA LEU A 718 9.60 9.98 -11.75
C LEU A 718 10.60 11.12 -12.02
N LEU A 719 11.85 10.80 -12.27
CA LEU A 719 12.91 11.71 -12.71
C LEU A 719 13.12 11.66 -14.23
N GLY A 720 12.21 11.00 -14.98
CA GLY A 720 12.29 10.87 -16.43
C GLY A 720 11.23 11.70 -17.18
N ASN A 721 11.71 12.62 -18.02
CA ASN A 721 11.07 13.44 -19.07
C ASN A 721 9.84 14.32 -18.74
N THR A 722 9.63 15.37 -19.53
CA THR A 722 8.95 16.62 -19.15
C THR A 722 7.42 16.61 -19.12
N GLU A 723 6.70 15.51 -19.41
CA GLU A 723 5.28 15.65 -19.77
C GLU A 723 4.27 14.62 -19.21
N ASN A 724 4.66 13.47 -18.63
CA ASN A 724 3.66 12.56 -18.04
C ASN A 724 4.21 11.51 -17.05
N ALA A 725 3.36 11.05 -16.13
CA ALA A 725 3.59 9.98 -15.16
C ALA A 725 3.49 8.55 -15.74
N ASP A 726 3.33 8.39 -17.06
CA ASP A 726 3.01 7.12 -17.72
C ASP A 726 3.94 5.98 -17.36
N VAL A 727 5.24 6.23 -17.29
CA VAL A 727 6.23 5.20 -17.00
C VAL A 727 6.07 4.61 -15.60
N LEU A 728 5.74 5.46 -14.62
CA LEU A 728 5.41 4.98 -13.28
C LEU A 728 4.07 4.24 -13.29
N ASN A 729 3.05 4.79 -13.98
CA ASN A 729 1.74 4.14 -14.07
C ASN A 729 1.88 2.70 -14.62
N VAL A 730 2.67 2.49 -15.68
CA VAL A 730 2.94 1.16 -16.25
C VAL A 730 3.68 0.25 -15.25
N ALA A 731 4.71 0.77 -14.58
CA ALA A 731 5.45 -0.01 -13.58
C ALA A 731 4.56 -0.43 -12.40
N MET A 732 3.72 0.47 -11.90
CA MET A 732 2.80 0.20 -10.80
C MET A 732 1.64 -0.69 -11.23
N ASP A 733 1.15 -0.57 -12.47
CA ASP A 733 0.17 -1.50 -13.04
C ASP A 733 0.75 -2.90 -13.16
N THR A 734 2.03 -3.03 -13.54
CA THR A 734 2.73 -4.32 -13.59
C THR A 734 2.94 -4.88 -12.18
N ALA A 735 3.39 -4.06 -11.23
CA ALA A 735 3.53 -4.47 -9.82
C ALA A 735 2.19 -4.92 -9.24
N PHE A 736 1.11 -4.19 -9.54
CA PHE A 736 -0.25 -4.56 -9.23
C PHE A 736 -0.61 -5.90 -9.86
N GLN A 737 -0.34 -6.11 -11.14
CA GLN A 737 -0.63 -7.39 -11.80
C GLN A 737 0.13 -8.54 -11.13
N ILE A 738 1.40 -8.37 -10.78
CA ILE A 738 2.21 -9.37 -10.07
C ILE A 738 1.60 -9.70 -8.71
N MET A 739 1.26 -8.69 -7.89
CA MET A 739 0.63 -8.91 -6.58
C MET A 739 -0.71 -9.64 -6.69
N ASN A 740 -1.40 -9.46 -7.82
CA ASN A 740 -2.68 -10.10 -8.13
C ASN A 740 -2.55 -11.34 -9.02
N ASN A 741 -1.32 -11.74 -9.39
CA ASN A 741 -1.06 -12.88 -10.24
C ASN A 741 -1.28 -14.15 -9.41
N ARG A 742 -2.56 -14.48 -9.18
CA ARG A 742 -2.93 -15.64 -8.37
C ARG A 742 -2.18 -16.86 -8.88
N PRO A 743 -1.52 -17.64 -7.99
CA PRO A 743 -1.23 -19.02 -8.34
C PRO A 743 -2.57 -19.63 -8.72
N GLU A 744 -2.66 -20.11 -9.95
CA GLU A 744 -3.85 -20.81 -10.38
C GLU A 744 -4.11 -21.95 -9.42
N THR A 745 -5.33 -21.97 -8.91
CA THR A 745 -5.67 -22.84 -7.79
C THR A 745 -5.89 -24.24 -8.33
N VAL A 746 -4.93 -25.11 -8.08
CA VAL A 746 -5.10 -26.54 -8.26
C VAL A 746 -5.79 -27.06 -7.00
N ASN A 747 -7.02 -27.56 -7.15
CA ASN A 747 -7.77 -28.11 -6.04
C ASN A 747 -7.22 -29.47 -5.64
N ASN A 748 -7.13 -29.69 -4.32
CA ASN A 748 -6.75 -30.98 -3.76
C ASN A 748 -7.75 -32.05 -4.20
N LEU A 749 -7.25 -33.23 -4.57
CA LEU A 749 -8.10 -34.39 -4.77
C LEU A 749 -8.75 -34.74 -3.43
N VAL A 750 -10.02 -35.11 -3.49
CA VAL A 750 -10.77 -35.43 -2.27
C VAL A 750 -10.92 -36.94 -2.18
N VAL A 751 -10.47 -37.48 -1.05
CA VAL A 751 -10.49 -38.91 -0.75
C VAL A 751 -11.57 -39.20 0.28
N LYS A 752 -12.46 -40.14 -0.01
CA LYS A 752 -13.59 -40.51 0.86
C LYS A 752 -13.70 -42.01 1.03
N ALA A 753 -13.91 -42.46 2.27
CA ALA A 753 -14.35 -43.80 2.56
C ALA A 753 -15.79 -44.01 2.04
N LEU A 754 -16.02 -45.14 1.36
CA LEU A 754 -17.36 -45.57 0.96
C LEU A 754 -17.89 -46.63 1.93
N LYS A 755 -19.21 -46.63 2.16
CA LYS A 755 -19.87 -47.66 2.98
C LYS A 755 -19.67 -49.05 2.36
N GLN A 756 -19.29 -50.03 3.18
CA GLN A 756 -19.19 -51.43 2.77
C GLN A 756 -19.85 -52.34 3.80
N ALA A 757 -20.99 -52.95 3.41
CA ALA A 757 -21.73 -53.84 4.29
C ALA A 757 -20.85 -55.03 4.72
N LYS A 758 -20.89 -55.36 6.02
CA LYS A 758 -20.20 -56.51 6.64
C LYS A 758 -18.66 -56.42 6.69
N LYS A 759 -18.05 -55.28 6.36
CA LYS A 759 -16.59 -55.07 6.47
C LYS A 759 -16.21 -54.02 7.50
N TYR A 760 -16.92 -52.89 7.50
CA TYR A 760 -16.73 -51.81 8.45
C TYR A 760 -17.97 -50.91 8.45
N VAL A 761 -18.14 -50.15 9.52
CA VAL A 761 -19.12 -49.07 9.63
C VAL A 761 -18.43 -47.76 9.27
N LYS A 762 -18.99 -47.01 8.32
CA LYS A 762 -18.50 -45.67 8.01
C LYS A 762 -19.06 -44.69 9.04
N LEU A 763 -18.20 -43.94 9.72
CA LEU A 763 -18.58 -42.84 10.62
C LEU A 763 -18.63 -41.52 9.85
N ALA A 764 -17.57 -41.24 9.09
CA ALA A 764 -17.40 -40.02 8.31
C ALA A 764 -16.66 -40.33 6.99
N ASP A 765 -16.46 -39.33 6.15
CA ASP A 765 -15.70 -39.47 4.89
C ASP A 765 -14.25 -39.93 5.12
N ASP A 766 -13.69 -39.65 6.30
CA ASP A 766 -12.30 -39.92 6.70
C ASP A 766 -12.18 -40.93 7.86
N SER A 767 -13.27 -41.57 8.27
CA SER A 767 -13.25 -42.47 9.43
C SER A 767 -14.19 -43.66 9.29
N VAL A 768 -13.66 -44.84 9.60
CA VAL A 768 -14.40 -46.11 9.61
C VAL A 768 -14.11 -46.92 10.87
N LEU A 769 -15.06 -47.74 11.30
CA LEU A 769 -14.90 -48.68 12.41
C LEU A 769 -15.00 -50.12 11.91
N ILE A 770 -14.09 -50.99 12.34
CA ILE A 770 -14.16 -52.42 12.05
C ILE A 770 -14.73 -53.20 13.23
N ASP A 771 -15.58 -54.19 12.94
CA ASP A 771 -16.05 -55.18 13.92
C ASP A 771 -14.91 -56.16 14.20
N TYR A 772 -14.06 -55.81 15.17
CA TYR A 772 -12.84 -56.54 15.50
C TYR A 772 -12.54 -56.43 17.01
N SER A 773 -11.81 -57.40 17.57
CA SER A 773 -11.39 -57.41 18.97
C SER A 773 -9.86 -57.43 19.03
N SER A 774 -9.28 -56.40 19.64
CA SER A 774 -7.83 -56.25 19.84
C SER A 774 -7.18 -57.39 20.67
N ASP A 775 -7.98 -58.17 21.41
CA ASP A 775 -7.53 -59.29 22.26
C ASP A 775 -7.32 -60.63 21.52
N ARG A 776 -7.70 -60.73 20.23
CA ARG A 776 -7.56 -61.96 19.44
C ARG A 776 -6.28 -61.98 18.60
N SER A 777 -5.66 -63.16 18.45
CA SER A 777 -4.46 -63.33 17.61
C SER A 777 -4.83 -63.64 16.15
N TYR A 778 -4.59 -62.69 15.25
CA TYR A 778 -4.88 -62.85 13.82
C TYR A 778 -3.56 -63.00 13.07
N THR A 779 -3.25 -64.23 12.66
CA THR A 779 -1.90 -64.59 12.25
C THR A 779 -1.56 -64.19 10.81
N SER A 780 -2.55 -63.85 9.96
CA SER A 780 -2.33 -63.44 8.56
C SER A 780 -3.56 -62.88 7.82
N GLU A 781 -4.57 -62.33 8.50
CA GLU A 781 -5.76 -61.82 7.80
C GLU A 781 -5.52 -60.45 7.13
N THR A 782 -5.96 -60.33 5.89
CA THR A 782 -5.95 -59.09 5.11
C THR A 782 -7.40 -58.63 4.93
N SER A 783 -7.69 -57.38 5.31
CA SER A 783 -8.97 -56.73 5.04
C SER A 783 -8.80 -55.69 3.93
N TYR A 784 -9.87 -54.96 3.61
CA TYR A 784 -9.79 -53.87 2.64
C TYR A 784 -10.71 -52.70 2.98
N LEU A 785 -10.29 -51.51 2.53
CA LEU A 785 -11.07 -50.28 2.55
C LEU A 785 -11.55 -49.97 1.13
N LYS A 786 -12.84 -49.64 0.96
CA LYS A 786 -13.36 -49.12 -0.30
C LYS A 786 -13.37 -47.59 -0.24
N VAL A 787 -12.72 -46.95 -1.20
CA VAL A 787 -12.61 -45.49 -1.28
C VAL A 787 -13.14 -44.96 -2.60
N GLN A 788 -13.52 -43.69 -2.57
CA GLN A 788 -13.76 -42.87 -3.74
C GLN A 788 -12.77 -41.71 -3.70
N ILE A 789 -12.04 -41.50 -4.78
CA ILE A 789 -11.14 -40.35 -4.96
C ILE A 789 -11.70 -39.55 -6.13
N HIS A 790 -12.01 -38.28 -5.90
CA HIS A 790 -12.57 -37.41 -6.93
C HIS A 790 -11.66 -36.24 -7.24
N ASP A 791 -11.59 -35.92 -8.54
CA ASP A 791 -10.98 -34.70 -9.01
C ASP A 791 -11.91 -33.52 -8.65
N ASN A 792 -11.40 -32.60 -7.85
CA ASN A 792 -12.18 -31.61 -7.12
C ASN A 792 -12.40 -30.35 -7.96
N ASN A 793 -13.16 -30.47 -9.05
CA ASN A 793 -13.37 -29.40 -10.03
C ASN A 793 -12.05 -28.88 -10.64
N ASN A 794 -11.04 -29.72 -10.81
CA ASN A 794 -9.93 -29.33 -11.68
C ASN A 794 -10.32 -29.56 -13.14
N THR A 795 -9.60 -28.91 -14.06
CA THR A 795 -9.86 -29.08 -15.50
C THR A 795 -9.04 -30.18 -16.14
N GLU A 796 -8.05 -30.75 -15.43
CA GLU A 796 -7.17 -31.82 -15.92
C GLU A 796 -7.09 -33.01 -14.94
N ASP A 797 -6.79 -34.21 -15.44
CA ASP A 797 -6.77 -35.43 -14.62
C ASP A 797 -5.67 -35.39 -13.54
N GLY A 798 -5.99 -35.78 -12.30
CA GLY A 798 -5.07 -35.83 -11.16
C GLY A 798 -4.41 -37.20 -10.93
N LEU A 799 -3.56 -37.27 -9.90
CA LEU A 799 -2.81 -38.48 -9.51
C LEU A 799 -2.92 -38.79 -8.01
N VAL A 800 -2.95 -40.09 -7.69
CA VAL A 800 -2.55 -40.60 -6.36
C VAL A 800 -1.15 -41.18 -6.47
N THR A 801 -0.15 -40.50 -5.91
CA THR A 801 1.27 -40.83 -6.08
C THR A 801 1.74 -41.87 -5.06
N LYS A 802 1.21 -41.83 -3.84
CA LYS A 802 1.61 -42.75 -2.77
C LYS A 802 0.45 -43.06 -1.83
N ILE A 803 0.42 -44.29 -1.32
CA ILE A 803 -0.55 -44.71 -0.30
C ILE A 803 0.21 -45.49 0.76
N SER A 804 0.03 -45.14 2.02
CA SER A 804 0.78 -45.70 3.14
C SER A 804 -0.11 -46.02 4.33
N LEU A 805 0.16 -47.14 5.00
CA LEU A 805 -0.42 -47.43 6.31
C LEU A 805 0.50 -46.92 7.42
N LYS A 806 -0.03 -46.09 8.32
CA LYS A 806 0.68 -45.41 9.41
C LYS A 806 0.02 -45.62 10.77
N ASN A 807 0.79 -45.41 11.82
CA ASN A 807 0.30 -45.28 13.19
C ASN A 807 0.12 -43.80 13.59
N GLU A 808 -0.43 -43.55 14.78
CA GLU A 808 -0.67 -42.19 15.30
C GLU A 808 0.62 -41.36 15.48
N SER A 809 1.78 -42.00 15.69
CA SER A 809 3.09 -41.33 15.71
C SER A 809 3.65 -41.00 14.32
N GLY A 810 2.94 -41.36 13.25
CA GLY A 810 3.35 -41.09 11.87
C GLY A 810 4.31 -42.12 11.26
N GLU A 811 4.63 -43.20 11.97
CA GLU A 811 5.50 -44.28 11.48
C GLU A 811 4.75 -45.17 10.48
N THR A 812 5.42 -45.48 9.36
CA THR A 812 4.90 -46.39 8.33
C THR A 812 5.05 -47.85 8.71
N ALA A 813 4.01 -48.65 8.45
CA ALA A 813 4.04 -50.09 8.65
C ALA A 813 5.08 -50.79 7.73
N PRO A 814 5.63 -51.96 8.11
CA PRO A 814 6.52 -52.73 7.24
C PRO A 814 5.83 -53.12 5.92
N GLY A 815 6.38 -52.71 4.76
CA GLY A 815 5.79 -52.97 3.45
C GLY A 815 4.59 -52.07 3.09
N SER A 816 4.49 -50.90 3.71
CA SER A 816 3.31 -50.00 3.68
C SER A 816 2.88 -49.42 2.33
N ASN A 817 3.61 -49.59 1.23
CA ASN A 817 3.19 -49.03 -0.07
C ASN A 817 1.96 -49.80 -0.59
N LEU A 818 0.77 -49.31 -0.25
CA LEU A 818 -0.49 -49.96 -0.60
C LEU A 818 -0.82 -49.73 -2.08
N ILE A 819 -1.57 -50.67 -2.64
CA ILE A 819 -1.99 -50.67 -4.05
C ILE A 819 -3.49 -50.40 -4.14
N LEU A 820 -3.90 -49.57 -5.11
CA LEU A 820 -5.31 -49.39 -5.47
C LEU A 820 -5.73 -50.47 -6.46
N TYR A 821 -6.84 -51.14 -6.18
CA TYR A 821 -7.45 -52.12 -7.07
C TYR A 821 -8.83 -51.65 -7.52
N THR A 822 -9.19 -52.00 -8.76
CA THR A 822 -10.50 -51.65 -9.34
C THR A 822 -11.63 -52.51 -8.77
N THR A 823 -11.29 -53.68 -8.22
CA THR A 823 -12.23 -54.70 -7.74
C THR A 823 -11.85 -55.23 -6.36
N LYS A 824 -12.86 -55.70 -5.61
CA LYS A 824 -12.73 -56.17 -4.21
C LYS A 824 -11.88 -57.45 -4.04
N ASP A 825 -11.63 -58.18 -5.11
CA ASP A 825 -10.84 -59.41 -5.16
C ASP A 825 -9.34 -59.13 -5.34
N MET A 826 -8.95 -57.86 -5.52
CA MET A 826 -7.55 -57.42 -5.63
C MET A 826 -6.79 -58.06 -6.80
N THR A 827 -7.49 -58.36 -7.89
CA THR A 827 -6.91 -59.00 -9.07
C THR A 827 -6.35 -57.99 -10.07
N THR A 828 -6.98 -56.83 -10.19
CA THR A 828 -6.63 -55.80 -11.18
C THR A 828 -6.29 -54.48 -10.49
N ALA A 829 -5.04 -54.06 -10.59
CA ALA A 829 -4.59 -52.77 -10.08
C ALA A 829 -5.20 -51.62 -10.91
N CYS A 830 -5.43 -50.47 -10.26
CA CYS A 830 -5.85 -49.27 -10.95
C CYS A 830 -4.77 -48.80 -11.94
N GLU A 831 -5.22 -48.17 -13.02
CA GLU A 831 -4.35 -47.64 -14.07
C GLU A 831 -3.41 -46.57 -13.50
N LYS A 832 -2.12 -46.69 -13.86
CA LYS A 832 -1.12 -45.68 -13.54
C LYS A 832 -0.76 -44.90 -14.78
N THR A 833 -0.54 -43.61 -14.60
CA THR A 833 -0.01 -42.73 -15.62
C THR A 833 1.10 -41.86 -15.04
N THR A 834 1.87 -41.23 -15.91
CA THR A 834 2.95 -40.32 -15.54
C THR A 834 2.63 -38.94 -16.10
N TYR A 835 2.59 -37.96 -15.21
CA TYR A 835 2.53 -36.54 -15.56
C TYR A 835 3.71 -35.85 -14.89
N SER A 836 4.47 -35.04 -15.64
CA SER A 836 5.53 -34.16 -15.12
C SER A 836 6.51 -34.86 -14.16
N GLY A 837 6.92 -36.08 -14.53
CA GLY A 837 7.85 -36.90 -13.75
C GLY A 837 7.25 -37.63 -12.53
N LYS A 838 5.98 -37.39 -12.20
CA LYS A 838 5.26 -38.10 -11.14
C LYS A 838 4.41 -39.22 -11.72
N THR A 839 4.64 -40.43 -11.24
CA THR A 839 3.84 -41.61 -11.61
C THR A 839 2.87 -41.94 -10.48
N GLY A 840 1.59 -42.08 -10.81
CA GLY A 840 0.55 -42.36 -9.83
C GLY A 840 -0.68 -42.99 -10.46
N TYR A 841 -1.66 -43.36 -9.63
CA TYR A 841 -2.95 -43.84 -10.10
C TYR A 841 -3.78 -42.67 -10.63
N GLN A 842 -4.28 -42.77 -11.86
CA GLN A 842 -4.99 -41.68 -12.53
C GLN A 842 -6.38 -41.46 -11.92
N VAL A 843 -6.72 -40.21 -11.64
CA VAL A 843 -8.05 -39.78 -11.19
C VAL A 843 -8.62 -38.86 -12.26
N LYS A 844 -9.68 -39.30 -12.94
CA LYS A 844 -10.23 -38.56 -14.09
C LYS A 844 -11.14 -37.42 -13.65
N THR A 845 -11.10 -36.31 -14.38
CA THR A 845 -12.04 -35.18 -14.20
C THR A 845 -13.49 -35.60 -14.50
N SER A 846 -13.67 -36.44 -15.51
CA SER A 846 -14.98 -36.93 -15.97
C SER A 846 -15.67 -37.91 -15.00
N ALA A 847 -14.92 -38.60 -14.15
CA ALA A 847 -15.47 -39.59 -13.23
C ALA A 847 -14.54 -39.90 -12.04
N PRO A 848 -15.07 -40.03 -10.82
CA PRO A 848 -14.28 -40.35 -9.64
C PRO A 848 -13.70 -41.77 -9.70
N LEU A 849 -12.48 -41.95 -9.21
CA LEU A 849 -11.83 -43.24 -9.05
C LEU A 849 -12.42 -43.98 -7.83
N ILE A 850 -13.13 -45.07 -8.07
CA ILE A 850 -13.55 -45.99 -7.00
C ILE A 850 -12.54 -47.12 -6.92
N ALA A 851 -11.95 -47.30 -5.75
CA ALA A 851 -10.87 -48.25 -5.55
C ALA A 851 -10.99 -49.02 -4.22
N TYR A 852 -10.30 -50.15 -4.16
CA TYR A 852 -10.20 -51.02 -3.00
C TYR A 852 -8.75 -51.13 -2.56
N ILE A 853 -8.50 -50.95 -1.27
CA ILE A 853 -7.16 -50.89 -0.68
C ILE A 853 -7.01 -52.01 0.33
N PRO A 854 -6.15 -53.01 0.10
CA PRO A 854 -5.88 -54.05 1.08
C PRO A 854 -5.01 -53.52 2.22
N TYR A 855 -5.32 -53.90 3.45
CA TYR A 855 -4.47 -53.63 4.62
C TYR A 855 -4.39 -54.85 5.54
N SER A 856 -3.24 -54.99 6.20
CA SER A 856 -2.94 -56.07 7.13
C SER A 856 -3.65 -55.83 8.46
N ILE A 857 -4.52 -56.76 8.86
CA ILE A 857 -5.21 -56.61 10.14
C ILE A 857 -4.25 -56.85 11.32
N LYS A 858 -3.19 -57.65 11.09
CA LYS A 858 -2.09 -57.82 12.05
C LYS A 858 -1.36 -56.52 12.33
N ASP A 859 -1.13 -55.68 11.31
CA ASP A 859 -0.44 -54.41 11.51
C ASP A 859 -1.40 -53.34 12.04
N TRP A 860 -2.67 -53.36 11.63
CA TRP A 860 -3.72 -52.58 12.29
C TRP A 860 -3.78 -52.85 13.79
N ALA A 861 -3.76 -54.11 14.22
CA ALA A 861 -3.77 -54.50 15.63
C ALA A 861 -2.52 -54.07 16.43
N LYS A 862 -1.43 -53.72 15.75
CA LYS A 862 -0.24 -53.11 16.37
C LYS A 862 -0.31 -51.58 16.42
N GLY A 863 -1.44 -50.98 16.06
CA GLY A 863 -1.65 -49.53 16.04
C GLY A 863 -1.43 -48.85 14.69
N TYR A 864 -1.16 -49.58 13.60
CA TYR A 864 -1.08 -48.98 12.26
C TYR A 864 -2.47 -48.85 11.64
N ASN A 865 -3.21 -47.83 12.06
CA ASN A 865 -4.65 -47.67 11.79
C ASN A 865 -5.00 -46.48 10.87
N ILE A 866 -4.03 -45.76 10.31
CA ILE A 866 -4.25 -44.61 9.43
C ILE A 866 -3.79 -44.95 8.02
N ILE A 867 -4.69 -44.87 7.03
CA ILE A 867 -4.31 -44.93 5.61
C ILE A 867 -4.11 -43.49 5.12
N GLU A 868 -2.88 -43.15 4.76
CA GLU A 868 -2.50 -41.87 4.18
C GLU A 868 -2.41 -41.97 2.65
N PHE A 869 -2.95 -40.97 1.96
CA PHE A 869 -2.94 -40.79 0.53
C PHE A 869 -2.16 -39.53 0.20
N GLU A 870 -1.12 -39.66 -0.61
CA GLU A 870 -0.46 -38.52 -1.24
C GLU A 870 -1.07 -38.32 -2.63
N THR A 871 -1.61 -37.14 -2.87
CA THR A 871 -2.38 -36.80 -4.07
C THR A 871 -1.88 -35.52 -4.72
N VAL A 872 -2.07 -35.42 -6.03
CA VAL A 872 -1.66 -34.27 -6.85
C VAL A 872 -2.78 -33.94 -7.83
N GLY A 873 -3.35 -32.73 -7.72
CA GLY A 873 -4.30 -32.21 -8.71
C GLY A 873 -3.57 -31.59 -9.91
N ARG A 874 -4.30 -31.36 -11.02
CA ARG A 874 -3.79 -30.70 -12.23
C ARG A 874 -4.88 -29.83 -12.85
N THR A 875 -4.56 -28.65 -13.39
CA THR A 875 -5.53 -27.80 -14.09
C THR A 875 -4.91 -27.14 -15.32
N TYR A 876 -5.70 -26.86 -16.35
CA TYR A 876 -5.28 -26.06 -17.50
C TYR A 876 -5.38 -24.56 -17.19
N SER A 877 -4.27 -23.87 -17.39
CA SER A 877 -4.09 -22.44 -17.35
C SER A 877 -4.49 -21.81 -18.68
N GLU A 878 -5.60 -21.07 -18.73
CA GLU A 878 -5.91 -20.24 -19.90
C GLU A 878 -4.90 -19.10 -20.07
N ARG A 879 -4.37 -18.57 -18.95
CA ARG A 879 -3.42 -17.45 -18.93
C ARG A 879 -2.06 -17.85 -19.49
N LYS A 880 -1.49 -18.95 -18.99
CA LYS A 880 -0.21 -19.49 -19.46
C LYS A 880 -0.37 -20.31 -20.74
N LYS A 881 -1.61 -20.66 -21.11
CA LYS A 881 -1.96 -21.59 -22.20
C LYS A 881 -1.33 -22.97 -22.04
N LYS A 882 -1.35 -23.50 -20.82
CA LYS A 882 -0.62 -24.73 -20.43
C LYS A 882 -1.26 -25.45 -19.24
N THR A 883 -0.98 -26.74 -19.06
CA THR A 883 -1.37 -27.46 -17.84
C THR A 883 -0.39 -27.18 -16.70
N ILE A 884 -0.92 -26.96 -15.51
CA ILE A 884 -0.16 -26.79 -14.27
C ILE A 884 -0.49 -27.88 -13.26
N MET A 885 0.51 -28.26 -12.46
CA MET A 885 0.42 -29.28 -11.43
C MET A 885 0.45 -28.67 -10.03
N GLY A 886 -0.37 -29.20 -9.12
CA GLY A 886 -0.38 -28.79 -7.71
C GLY A 886 0.75 -29.43 -6.91
N SER A 887 1.03 -28.87 -5.74
CA SER A 887 1.92 -29.52 -4.77
C SER A 887 1.29 -30.83 -4.24
N PRO A 888 2.09 -31.85 -3.86
CA PRO A 888 1.58 -33.05 -3.21
C PRO A 888 0.85 -32.72 -1.90
N VAL A 889 -0.35 -33.26 -1.72
CA VAL A 889 -1.16 -33.09 -0.51
C VAL A 889 -1.51 -34.44 0.07
N THR A 890 -1.41 -34.54 1.40
CA THR A 890 -1.78 -35.75 2.15
C THR A 890 -3.23 -35.68 2.63
N SER A 891 -3.96 -36.77 2.44
CA SER A 891 -5.29 -37.03 3.02
C SER A 891 -5.23 -38.32 3.82
N GLN A 892 -6.01 -38.44 4.89
CA GLN A 892 -5.97 -39.60 5.78
C GLN A 892 -7.36 -40.20 5.99
N ILE A 893 -7.41 -41.52 6.12
CA ILE A 893 -8.59 -42.25 6.58
C ILE A 893 -8.19 -43.10 7.79
N THR A 894 -8.89 -42.90 8.90
CA THR A 894 -8.66 -43.64 10.15
C THR A 894 -9.55 -44.88 10.22
N ILE A 895 -8.98 -46.00 10.64
CA ILE A 895 -9.66 -47.27 10.85
C ILE A 895 -9.70 -47.55 12.36
N GLY A 896 -10.81 -47.25 13.03
CA GLY A 896 -10.98 -47.49 14.46
C GLY A 896 -11.54 -48.88 14.80
N GLU A 897 -11.45 -49.25 16.08
CA GLU A 897 -12.11 -50.45 16.63
C GLU A 897 -13.57 -50.11 17.00
N ARG A 898 -14.50 -50.98 16.61
CA ARG A 898 -15.91 -50.85 17.01
C ARG A 898 -16.10 -51.42 18.43
N THR A 899 -16.25 -50.55 19.42
CA THR A 899 -16.58 -50.95 20.80
C THR A 899 -18.10 -51.02 21.01
N LEU A 900 -18.56 -51.80 22.01
CA LEU A 900 -20.00 -51.97 22.34
C LEU A 900 -20.73 -50.65 22.66
N PHE A 901 -20.01 -49.56 22.96
CA PHE A 901 -20.57 -48.23 23.24
C PHE A 901 -20.71 -47.34 21.98
N SER A 902 -20.25 -47.79 20.81
CA SER A 902 -20.29 -47.02 19.55
C SER A 902 -21.59 -47.24 18.76
N LEU A 903 -22.73 -47.46 19.43
CA LEU A 903 -24.01 -47.89 18.86
C LEU A 903 -25.10 -46.79 18.80
N GLU A 904 -24.77 -45.53 19.08
CA GLU A 904 -25.68 -44.39 18.83
C GLU A 904 -25.63 -43.91 17.38
#